data_AF-A0A7J6H9Z5-F1
#
_entry.id   AF-A0A7J6H9Z5-F1
#
_cell.length_a   1.000
_cell.length_b   1.000
_cell.length_c   1.000
_cell.angle_alpha   90.00
_cell.angle_beta   90.00
_cell.angle_gamma   90.00
#
_symmetry.space_group_name_H-M   'P 1'
#
loop_
_entity.id
_entity.type
_entity.pdbx_description
1 polymer ?
#
loop_
_entity_poly.entity_id
_entity_poly.type
_entity_poly.pdbx_seq_one_letter_code
_entity_poly.pdbx_strand_id
1 'polypeptide(L)'
;MDAKATHEVFAGPGGQRSSTIPSGENSVWADVSPLLDAACREIRGKENLDANSSSIISYLEDGELIHGDNFNLFAAMSALEIMDPKMDSGMVCKYYSVEEAIEDGVAPIPISFDKTIDVRCTIDIMDHLLACEATWHKGHSLSQTVFSCIYLLRPDRTSSHALLHSFCRVIRATCKEVISVVSNARTHEEEDLFTMSYGLPLNGDGDDKCLTVLNAVEETLCRQLRACKAPSSRRKVLEVTYMMSDLLTDIEPLQTIVDLEEGYCKALLCRLRLRKHFYHVLTCMRRPQGRGLELARKHIASCISELQSILSSSEFLRFSASGASDDGLEDKTTASGCQPIGFDASLNCRLAAPTPPRAIKILSWKEAVKYFMKLFHDLDIICSYSLDPSLDSVLHFVVQFQKTQPDLVARSHLQLLLVQDAKLHGRDPIFAVITRAAALPEATKNHDIQKNEFVIQLGQLVINLLKIICTNSAWQRRKLGKIMQDWRVIYLQLEMVFKKECGENASMLNEEWKFGGMSSLRQFPLNKSKRNIPKKISMKRDNTGMPVQNHLDGRNSWVKIFQHILIWVEEQTYWIASRFLILGFELELYSPNEYCMVYWYLYVVLVKLAEKTHLKMAVTSGSGKRRGKKKRDTSKDVSKEYQIPPAVLFLQCQICLAEGLTMMLAALRNEQRIFEIRSPFNTEYERFIQHFELLQKASIPDHIAYPSFQESTTYARFSNLLMYNCFKDALRMAKEVKSSFSNEPDKLAELRKLEQVAEHNSIALNVICRVGTLDPSLKVSFEFNHHPYFATAVVKRS
;
A
#
# COMPACT_ATOMS: atom_id res chain seq x y z
N MET A 1 34.64 9.68 -61.01
CA MET A 1 35.86 9.19 -61.67
C MET A 1 36.61 8.33 -60.68
N ASP A 2 36.81 7.08 -61.06
CA ASP A 2 37.53 6.04 -60.32
C ASP A 2 38.95 6.44 -59.93
N ALA A 3 39.43 5.92 -58.80
CA ALA A 3 40.81 5.41 -58.67
C ALA A 3 40.94 4.53 -57.41
N LYS A 4 41.00 3.21 -57.64
CA LYS A 4 41.74 2.26 -56.79
C LYS A 4 43.24 2.56 -56.90
N ALA A 5 44.00 2.44 -55.81
CA ALA A 5 44.92 1.31 -55.57
C ALA A 5 46.05 1.62 -54.56
N THR A 6 46.43 0.53 -53.88
CA THR A 6 47.72 0.18 -53.23
C THR A 6 48.16 0.90 -51.94
N HIS A 7 48.11 0.15 -50.84
CA HIS A 7 49.31 -0.08 -50.02
C HIS A 7 49.33 -1.53 -49.55
N GLU A 8 50.34 -2.27 -50.02
CA GLU A 8 50.73 -3.60 -49.58
C GLU A 8 51.26 -3.56 -48.14
N VAL A 9 50.83 -4.51 -47.29
CA VAL A 9 51.61 -4.91 -46.12
C VAL A 9 51.68 -6.44 -46.11
N PHE A 10 52.93 -6.90 -46.12
CA PHE A 10 53.41 -8.27 -46.13
C PHE A 10 52.65 -9.23 -45.19
N ALA A 11 52.19 -10.34 -45.77
CA ALA A 11 51.79 -11.54 -45.02
C ALA A 11 53.02 -12.44 -44.79
N GLY A 12 53.45 -12.57 -43.54
CA GLY A 12 54.29 -13.68 -43.09
C GLY A 12 53.40 -14.83 -42.59
N PRO A 13 53.77 -16.11 -42.78
CA PRO A 13 52.95 -17.23 -42.37
C PRO A 13 53.23 -17.58 -40.90
N GLY A 14 52.16 -17.78 -40.12
CA GLY A 14 52.25 -18.38 -38.79
C GLY A 14 52.01 -17.40 -37.65
N GLY A 15 50.75 -17.31 -37.22
CA GLY A 15 50.35 -16.57 -36.03
C GLY A 15 48.88 -16.22 -36.11
N GLN A 16 47.99 -17.15 -35.76
CA GLN A 16 46.60 -16.83 -35.44
C GLN A 16 46.60 -15.78 -34.33
N ARG A 17 46.35 -14.52 -34.67
CA ARG A 17 45.93 -13.52 -33.69
C ARG A 17 44.51 -13.88 -33.30
N SER A 18 44.32 -14.46 -32.11
CA SER A 18 43.00 -14.47 -31.49
C SER A 18 42.63 -13.01 -31.25
N SER A 19 41.58 -12.55 -31.92
CA SER A 19 40.95 -11.27 -31.61
C SER A 19 40.15 -11.47 -30.33
N THR A 20 40.82 -11.46 -29.17
CA THR A 20 40.13 -11.38 -27.88
C THR A 20 39.42 -10.03 -27.81
N ILE A 21 38.09 -10.07 -27.66
CA ILE A 21 37.28 -8.90 -27.33
C ILE A 21 37.88 -8.33 -26.03
N PRO A 22 38.31 -7.05 -26.01
CA PRO A 22 38.94 -6.49 -24.83
C PRO A 22 37.93 -6.53 -23.66
N SER A 23 38.33 -7.18 -22.57
CA SER A 23 37.60 -7.20 -21.31
C SER A 23 37.65 -5.79 -20.68
N GLY A 24 36.49 -5.16 -20.49
CA GLY A 24 36.38 -3.95 -19.67
C GLY A 24 36.60 -4.26 -18.18
N GLU A 25 36.78 -3.22 -17.36
CA GLU A 25 37.06 -3.34 -15.91
C GLU A 25 36.05 -4.19 -15.12
N ASN A 26 34.84 -4.42 -15.67
CA ASN A 26 33.76 -5.18 -15.03
C ASN A 26 33.31 -6.45 -15.81
N SER A 27 34.02 -6.87 -16.86
CA SER A 27 33.62 -8.04 -17.68
C SER A 27 34.76 -9.03 -17.84
N VAL A 28 34.56 -10.28 -17.41
CA VAL A 28 35.46 -11.40 -17.68
C VAL A 28 34.89 -12.20 -18.84
N TRP A 29 35.52 -12.10 -20.02
CA TRP A 29 35.23 -13.01 -21.12
C TRP A 29 35.99 -14.30 -20.89
N ALA A 30 35.27 -15.39 -20.60
CA ALA A 30 35.84 -16.72 -20.57
C ALA A 30 35.64 -17.38 -21.94
N ASP A 31 36.73 -17.86 -22.55
CA ASP A 31 36.63 -18.68 -23.74
C ASP A 31 36.02 -20.04 -23.37
N VAL A 32 34.83 -20.32 -23.89
CA VAL A 32 34.08 -21.56 -23.63
C VAL A 32 34.44 -22.65 -24.64
N SER A 33 35.21 -22.34 -25.70
CA SER A 33 35.65 -23.33 -26.69
C SER A 33 36.29 -24.59 -26.08
N PRO A 34 37.15 -24.52 -25.04
CA PRO A 34 37.71 -25.71 -24.40
C PRO A 34 36.67 -26.60 -23.69
N LEU A 35 35.60 -26.00 -23.15
CA LEU A 35 34.51 -26.72 -22.51
C LEU A 35 33.62 -27.39 -23.54
N LEU A 36 33.33 -26.71 -24.65
CA LEU A 36 32.65 -27.29 -25.80
C LEU A 36 33.47 -28.47 -26.35
N ASP A 37 34.77 -28.31 -26.55
CA ASP A 37 35.68 -29.37 -27.02
C ASP A 37 35.82 -30.55 -26.04
N ALA A 38 35.70 -30.32 -24.73
CA ALA A 38 35.66 -31.39 -23.73
C ALA A 38 34.33 -32.18 -23.80
N ALA A 39 33.19 -31.49 -23.83
CA ALA A 39 31.88 -32.11 -24.02
C ALA A 39 31.82 -32.89 -25.35
N CYS A 40 32.45 -32.37 -26.40
CA CYS A 40 32.60 -33.07 -27.68
C CYS A 40 33.32 -34.41 -27.57
N ARG A 41 34.31 -34.53 -26.68
CA ARG A 41 35.11 -35.75 -26.53
C ARG A 41 34.37 -36.82 -25.75
N GLU A 42 33.50 -36.41 -24.84
CA GLU A 42 32.67 -37.28 -24.02
C GLU A 42 31.50 -37.87 -24.82
N ILE A 43 30.81 -37.04 -25.62
CA ILE A 43 29.74 -37.50 -26.54
C ILE A 43 30.29 -38.39 -27.66
N ARG A 44 31.49 -38.12 -28.18
CA ARG A 44 32.11 -38.86 -29.29
C ARG A 44 32.61 -40.26 -28.96
N GLY A 45 32.56 -40.72 -27.70
CA GLY A 45 32.93 -42.09 -27.33
C GLY A 45 34.22 -42.60 -27.99
N LYS A 46 35.40 -42.07 -27.63
CA LYS A 46 36.76 -42.59 -27.95
C LYS A 46 37.16 -42.96 -29.40
N GLU A 47 36.29 -42.95 -30.40
CA GLU A 47 36.63 -43.42 -31.76
C GLU A 47 36.14 -42.45 -32.85
N ASN A 48 36.87 -41.34 -33.05
CA ASN A 48 37.18 -40.69 -34.34
C ASN A 48 37.57 -39.22 -34.11
N LEU A 49 38.78 -38.86 -34.52
CA LEU A 49 39.45 -37.60 -34.13
C LEU A 49 39.39 -36.45 -35.15
N ASP A 50 38.68 -36.59 -36.27
CA ASP A 50 38.81 -35.64 -37.38
C ASP A 50 37.45 -35.04 -37.80
N ALA A 51 36.92 -34.06 -37.06
CA ALA A 51 35.89 -33.12 -37.57
C ALA A 51 35.67 -31.89 -36.66
N ASN A 52 35.57 -30.71 -37.30
CA ASN A 52 35.39 -29.36 -36.73
C ASN A 52 34.18 -29.23 -35.77
N SER A 53 34.25 -28.21 -34.90
CA SER A 53 33.29 -27.84 -33.84
C SER A 53 31.83 -27.63 -34.29
N SER A 54 31.56 -27.44 -35.58
CA SER A 54 30.20 -27.35 -36.14
C SER A 54 29.44 -28.69 -36.18
N SER A 55 30.12 -29.81 -35.96
CA SER A 55 29.58 -31.17 -36.12
C SER A 55 28.90 -31.72 -34.86
N ILE A 56 28.83 -30.96 -33.76
CA ILE A 56 28.32 -31.41 -32.45
C ILE A 56 26.78 -31.40 -32.43
N ILE A 57 26.18 -30.36 -33.02
CA ILE A 57 24.72 -30.16 -33.03
C ILE A 57 24.02 -31.28 -33.81
N SER A 58 24.72 -31.94 -34.75
CA SER A 58 24.17 -33.07 -35.50
C SER A 58 24.12 -34.41 -34.74
N TYR A 59 24.69 -34.50 -33.53
CA TYR A 59 24.66 -35.73 -32.71
C TYR A 59 23.69 -35.66 -31.52
N LEU A 60 23.12 -34.50 -31.21
CA LEU A 60 22.04 -34.37 -30.24
C LEU A 60 20.74 -34.74 -30.93
N GLU A 61 19.98 -35.65 -30.35
CA GLU A 61 18.62 -35.94 -30.81
C GLU A 61 17.65 -34.83 -30.38
N ASP A 62 16.54 -34.68 -31.10
CA ASP A 62 15.49 -33.72 -30.76
C ASP A 62 14.98 -33.97 -29.32
N GLY A 63 15.24 -33.03 -28.42
CA GLY A 63 14.86 -33.10 -27.00
C GLY A 63 16.02 -33.28 -26.02
N GLU A 64 17.26 -33.44 -26.50
CA GLU A 64 18.45 -33.50 -25.67
C GLU A 64 19.05 -32.11 -25.39
N LEU A 65 19.59 -31.92 -24.18
CA LEU A 65 20.21 -30.66 -23.76
C LEU A 65 21.44 -30.92 -22.89
N ILE A 66 22.56 -30.29 -23.24
CA ILE A 66 23.79 -30.33 -22.43
C ILE A 66 23.78 -29.14 -21.46
N HIS A 67 23.84 -29.42 -20.17
CA HIS A 67 23.96 -28.42 -19.12
C HIS A 67 24.76 -28.99 -17.94
N GLY A 68 25.22 -28.13 -17.03
CA GLY A 68 25.90 -28.61 -15.81
C GLY A 68 24.95 -29.34 -14.86
N ASP A 69 25.48 -30.26 -14.06
CA ASP A 69 24.68 -31.09 -13.13
C ASP A 69 23.81 -30.29 -12.14
N ASN A 70 24.27 -29.07 -11.78
CA ASN A 70 23.56 -28.17 -10.86
C ASN A 70 22.69 -27.12 -11.58
N PHE A 71 22.60 -27.16 -12.92
CA PHE A 71 21.81 -26.21 -13.69
C PHE A 71 20.34 -26.64 -13.73
N ASN A 72 19.44 -25.73 -13.37
CA ASN A 72 17.99 -25.93 -13.42
C ASN A 72 17.40 -25.17 -14.62
N LEU A 73 16.60 -25.84 -15.46
CA LEU A 73 15.91 -25.21 -16.59
C LEU A 73 14.96 -24.08 -16.17
N PHE A 74 14.46 -24.10 -14.93
CA PHE A 74 13.71 -22.98 -14.39
C PHE A 74 14.55 -21.68 -14.32
N ALA A 75 15.86 -21.79 -14.06
CA ALA A 75 16.76 -20.64 -14.08
C ALA A 75 16.95 -20.10 -15.51
N ALA A 76 16.92 -20.98 -16.52
CA ALA A 76 16.99 -20.59 -17.93
C ALA A 76 15.78 -19.75 -18.38
N MET A 77 14.62 -19.87 -17.72
CA MET A 77 13.44 -19.07 -18.06
C MET A 77 13.62 -17.55 -17.83
N SER A 78 14.64 -17.15 -17.06
CA SER A 78 14.99 -15.73 -16.85
C SER A 78 16.14 -15.25 -17.73
N ALA A 79 16.66 -16.11 -18.62
CA ALA A 79 17.73 -15.74 -19.53
C ALA A 79 17.23 -14.72 -20.57
N LEU A 80 18.12 -13.79 -20.94
CA LEU A 80 17.86 -12.88 -22.05
C LEU A 80 18.28 -13.55 -23.35
N GLU A 81 17.49 -13.31 -24.40
CA GLU A 81 17.81 -13.71 -25.76
C GLU A 81 18.49 -12.53 -26.47
N ILE A 82 19.76 -12.72 -26.83
CA ILE A 82 20.52 -11.74 -27.60
C ILE A 82 19.95 -11.71 -29.02
N MET A 83 19.92 -10.54 -29.65
CA MET A 83 19.34 -10.33 -30.99
C MET A 83 17.80 -10.41 -31.09
N ASP A 84 17.08 -10.56 -29.97
CA ASP A 84 15.63 -10.33 -29.92
C ASP A 84 15.34 -8.88 -29.44
N PRO A 85 14.67 -8.03 -30.23
CA PRO A 85 14.39 -6.64 -29.85
C PRO A 85 13.52 -6.48 -28.59
N LYS A 86 12.80 -7.53 -28.15
CA LYS A 86 11.99 -7.55 -26.94
C LYS A 86 12.76 -8.02 -25.70
N MET A 87 13.90 -8.70 -25.87
CA MET A 87 14.69 -9.28 -24.77
C MET A 87 16.08 -8.65 -24.65
N ASP A 88 16.64 -8.17 -25.75
CA ASP A 88 17.95 -7.54 -25.84
C ASP A 88 17.84 -6.01 -25.77
N SER A 89 18.15 -5.47 -24.58
CA SER A 89 18.18 -4.03 -24.34
C SER A 89 19.32 -3.32 -25.09
N GLY A 90 20.34 -4.05 -25.54
CA GLY A 90 21.45 -3.54 -26.34
C GLY A 90 21.06 -3.21 -27.79
N MET A 91 20.01 -3.84 -28.33
CA MET A 91 19.56 -3.61 -29.71
C MET A 91 18.79 -2.30 -29.91
N VAL A 92 18.03 -1.85 -28.90
CA VAL A 92 17.05 -0.76 -29.03
C VAL A 92 17.65 0.60 -28.59
N CYS A 93 18.95 0.67 -28.42
CA CYS A 93 19.63 1.84 -27.88
C CYS A 93 20.00 2.84 -28.99
N LYS A 94 19.57 4.10 -28.87
CA LYS A 94 19.91 5.15 -29.84
C LYS A 94 21.35 5.67 -29.67
N TYR A 95 21.85 5.68 -28.43
CA TYR A 95 23.17 6.22 -28.08
C TYR A 95 23.95 5.26 -27.16
N TYR A 96 25.24 5.05 -27.45
CA TYR A 96 26.11 4.13 -26.69
C TYR A 96 26.73 4.77 -25.44
N SER A 97 26.76 6.10 -25.35
CA SER A 97 27.21 6.80 -24.15
C SER A 97 26.47 8.13 -23.95
N VAL A 98 26.57 8.68 -22.73
CA VAL A 98 26.04 10.02 -22.43
C VAL A 98 26.82 11.08 -23.22
N GLU A 99 28.12 10.86 -23.40
CA GLU A 99 29.03 11.70 -24.17
C GLU A 99 28.62 11.76 -25.66
N GLU A 100 28.30 10.62 -26.27
CA GLU A 100 27.83 10.56 -27.66
C GLU A 100 26.51 11.31 -27.86
N ALA A 101 25.53 11.14 -26.95
CA ALA A 101 24.28 11.88 -27.02
C ALA A 101 24.49 13.39 -26.86
N ILE A 102 25.50 13.78 -26.09
CA ILE A 102 25.91 15.18 -25.93
C ILE A 102 26.54 15.71 -27.24
N GLU A 103 27.41 14.94 -27.87
CA GLU A 103 28.07 15.29 -29.14
C GLU A 103 27.07 15.40 -30.30
N ASP A 104 26.04 14.54 -30.32
CA ASP A 104 24.90 14.60 -31.26
C ASP A 104 23.94 15.78 -30.99
N GLY A 105 24.20 16.56 -29.93
CA GLY A 105 23.44 17.78 -29.63
C GLY A 105 22.09 17.55 -28.95
N VAL A 106 21.85 16.40 -28.33
CA VAL A 106 20.57 16.08 -27.65
C VAL A 106 20.33 16.98 -26.44
N ALA A 107 21.40 17.37 -25.74
CA ALA A 107 21.37 18.24 -24.56
C ALA A 107 22.26 19.49 -24.77
N PRO A 108 21.82 20.47 -25.58
CA PRO A 108 22.61 21.65 -25.89
C PRO A 108 22.75 22.57 -24.66
N ILE A 109 23.91 23.23 -24.56
CA ILE A 109 24.18 24.31 -23.59
C ILE A 109 25.06 25.37 -24.29
N PRO A 110 24.64 26.64 -24.38
CA PRO A 110 23.33 27.18 -24.00
C PRO A 110 22.19 26.47 -24.75
N ILE A 111 20.98 26.41 -24.17
CA ILE A 111 19.87 25.66 -24.77
C ILE A 111 19.47 26.30 -26.11
N SER A 112 19.45 27.62 -26.14
CA SER A 112 19.29 28.41 -27.36
C SER A 112 20.08 29.72 -27.24
N PHE A 113 20.48 30.28 -28.39
CA PHE A 113 21.00 31.64 -28.44
C PHE A 113 19.90 32.70 -28.32
N ASP A 114 18.64 32.33 -28.57
CA ASP A 114 17.47 33.18 -28.27
C ASP A 114 17.03 32.97 -26.82
N LYS A 115 17.20 34.01 -26.00
CA LYS A 115 16.82 34.04 -24.59
C LYS A 115 15.35 33.63 -24.34
N THR A 116 14.45 33.96 -25.26
CA THR A 116 13.02 33.62 -25.13
C THR A 116 12.78 32.12 -25.30
N ILE A 117 13.45 31.52 -26.28
CA ILE A 117 13.41 30.07 -26.52
C ILE A 117 14.13 29.33 -25.40
N ASP A 118 15.26 29.84 -24.92
CA ASP A 118 16.05 29.28 -23.82
C ASP A 118 15.22 29.17 -22.52
N VAL A 119 14.54 30.25 -22.13
CA VAL A 119 13.63 30.26 -20.97
C VAL A 119 12.45 29.31 -21.17
N ARG A 120 11.85 29.28 -22.37
CA ARG A 120 10.74 28.37 -22.67
C ARG A 120 11.17 26.90 -22.56
N CYS A 121 12.25 26.53 -23.23
CA CYS A 121 12.78 25.17 -23.19
C CYS A 121 13.17 24.77 -21.77
N THR A 122 13.70 25.70 -20.97
CA THR A 122 13.95 25.48 -19.54
C THR A 122 12.66 25.12 -18.79
N ILE A 123 11.55 25.83 -19.04
CA ILE A 123 10.24 25.51 -18.45
C ILE A 123 9.75 24.13 -18.91
N ASP A 124 9.92 23.80 -20.19
CA ASP A 124 9.51 22.52 -20.76
C ASP A 124 10.31 21.34 -20.17
N ILE A 125 11.61 21.52 -19.94
CA ILE A 125 12.47 20.57 -19.22
C ILE A 125 11.96 20.39 -17.78
N MET A 126 11.61 21.47 -17.08
CA MET A 126 11.09 21.41 -15.71
C MET A 126 9.76 20.65 -15.63
N ASP A 127 8.85 20.90 -16.57
CA ASP A 127 7.54 20.24 -16.65
C ASP A 127 7.68 18.75 -17.00
N HIS A 128 8.55 18.41 -17.97
CA HIS A 128 8.80 17.01 -18.31
C HIS A 128 9.45 16.24 -17.16
N LEU A 129 10.37 16.87 -16.41
CA LEU A 129 10.95 16.26 -15.21
C LEU A 129 9.90 15.98 -14.13
N LEU A 130 8.92 16.87 -13.95
CA LEU A 130 7.79 16.64 -13.05
C LEU A 130 6.98 15.41 -13.49
N ALA A 131 6.73 15.27 -14.80
CA ALA A 131 6.04 14.10 -15.35
C ALA A 131 6.85 12.80 -15.18
N CYS A 132 8.16 12.84 -15.41
CA CYS A 132 9.06 11.72 -15.18
C CYS A 132 9.07 11.29 -13.71
N GLU A 133 9.11 12.23 -12.76
CA GLU A 133 9.08 11.94 -11.33
C GLU A 133 7.73 11.33 -10.89
N ALA A 134 6.61 11.86 -11.38
CA ALA A 134 5.29 11.27 -11.14
C ALA A 134 5.19 9.84 -11.72
N THR A 135 5.74 9.63 -12.92
CA THR A 135 5.79 8.31 -13.57
C THR A 135 6.64 7.33 -12.77
N TRP A 136 7.81 7.77 -12.29
CA TRP A 136 8.65 6.98 -11.39
C TRP A 136 7.89 6.57 -10.13
N HIS A 137 7.23 7.51 -9.44
CA HIS A 137 6.46 7.21 -8.23
C HIS A 137 5.31 6.21 -8.43
N LYS A 138 4.85 5.99 -9.67
CA LYS A 138 3.85 4.98 -10.04
C LYS A 138 4.42 3.58 -10.28
N GLY A 139 5.72 3.37 -10.04
CA GLY A 139 6.36 2.05 -10.07
C GLY A 139 7.24 1.82 -11.30
N HIS A 140 7.49 2.83 -12.13
CA HIS A 140 8.40 2.72 -13.28
C HIS A 140 9.87 2.85 -12.86
N SER A 141 10.81 2.50 -13.74
CA SER A 141 12.25 2.56 -13.44
C SER A 141 12.74 4.01 -13.32
N LEU A 142 13.52 4.29 -12.27
CA LEU A 142 14.19 5.58 -12.08
C LEU A 142 15.18 5.90 -13.22
N SER A 143 15.88 4.88 -13.73
CA SER A 143 16.91 5.03 -14.76
C SER A 143 16.33 5.46 -16.11
N GLN A 144 15.12 5.00 -16.43
CA GLN A 144 14.45 5.25 -17.71
C GLN A 144 13.45 6.43 -17.65
N THR A 145 13.12 6.92 -16.44
CA THR A 145 12.20 8.06 -16.24
C THR A 145 12.98 9.33 -15.91
N VAL A 146 13.25 9.62 -14.64
CA VAL A 146 13.93 10.86 -14.21
C VAL A 146 15.34 10.94 -14.79
N PHE A 147 16.10 9.84 -14.73
CA PHE A 147 17.47 9.81 -15.27
C PHE A 147 17.55 9.57 -16.78
N SER A 148 16.44 9.60 -17.51
CA SER A 148 16.49 9.84 -18.96
C SER A 148 17.02 11.25 -19.27
N CYS A 149 16.92 12.18 -18.32
CA CYS A 149 17.43 13.54 -18.42
C CYS A 149 18.97 13.57 -18.39
N ILE A 150 19.59 13.92 -19.52
CA ILE A 150 21.04 14.05 -19.66
C ILE A 150 21.60 15.13 -18.72
N TYR A 151 20.85 16.22 -18.51
CA TYR A 151 21.23 17.28 -17.56
C TYR A 151 21.36 16.78 -16.11
N LEU A 152 20.65 15.71 -15.70
CA LEU A 152 20.80 15.09 -14.38
C LEU A 152 21.98 14.12 -14.32
N LEU A 153 22.32 13.47 -15.45
CA LEU A 153 23.45 12.54 -15.57
C LEU A 153 24.81 13.27 -15.57
N ARG A 154 24.85 14.51 -16.05
CA ARG A 154 26.06 15.36 -16.12
C ARG A 154 25.79 16.74 -15.50
N PRO A 155 25.80 16.86 -14.15
CA PRO A 155 25.47 18.11 -13.46
C PRO A 155 26.45 19.25 -13.76
N ASP A 156 27.74 18.95 -13.96
CA ASP A 156 28.79 19.94 -14.22
C ASP A 156 28.52 20.80 -15.46
N ARG A 157 27.84 20.21 -16.44
CA ARG A 157 27.44 20.89 -17.68
C ARG A 157 26.46 22.03 -17.46
N THR A 158 25.56 21.89 -16.49
CA THR A 158 24.52 22.89 -16.22
C THR A 158 25.06 24.10 -15.45
N SER A 159 26.31 24.07 -14.97
CA SER A 159 26.90 25.12 -14.12
C SER A 159 26.82 26.54 -14.69
N SER A 160 26.89 26.70 -16.01
CA SER A 160 26.75 27.99 -16.70
C SER A 160 25.31 28.51 -16.75
N HIS A 161 24.32 27.66 -16.51
CA HIS A 161 22.88 27.98 -16.58
C HIS A 161 22.23 27.83 -15.20
N ALA A 162 22.28 28.90 -14.39
CA ALA A 162 21.90 28.90 -12.97
C ALA A 162 20.49 28.35 -12.67
N LEU A 163 19.49 28.67 -13.50
CA LEU A 163 18.10 28.19 -13.34
C LEU A 163 18.02 26.67 -13.38
N LEU A 164 18.39 26.07 -14.53
CA LEU A 164 18.43 24.63 -14.74
C LEU A 164 19.34 23.92 -13.73
N HIS A 165 20.55 24.46 -13.47
CA HIS A 165 21.48 23.88 -12.50
C HIS A 165 20.85 23.74 -11.11
N SER A 166 20.25 24.82 -10.60
CA SER A 166 19.62 24.83 -9.28
C SER A 166 18.45 23.84 -9.20
N PHE A 167 17.63 23.75 -10.24
CA PHE A 167 16.48 22.86 -10.31
C PHE A 167 16.90 21.38 -10.37
N CYS A 168 17.86 21.04 -11.23
CA CYS A 168 18.41 19.69 -11.37
C CYS A 168 18.98 19.15 -10.05
N ARG A 169 19.70 19.99 -9.29
CA ARG A 169 20.25 19.59 -7.97
C ARG A 169 19.16 19.28 -6.96
N VAL A 170 18.11 20.10 -6.90
CA VAL A 170 17.01 19.84 -5.97
C VAL A 170 16.21 18.62 -6.38
N ILE A 171 16.05 18.32 -7.67
CA ILE A 171 15.46 17.04 -8.12
C ILE A 171 16.27 15.84 -7.65
N ARG A 172 17.59 15.85 -7.80
CA ARG A 172 18.44 14.75 -7.30
C ARG A 172 18.27 14.57 -5.79
N ALA A 173 18.21 15.68 -5.06
CA ALA A 173 17.96 15.67 -3.62
C ALA A 173 16.56 15.14 -3.27
N THR A 174 15.50 15.50 -4.00
CA THR A 174 14.15 14.95 -3.75
C THR A 174 14.08 13.46 -4.07
N CYS A 175 14.64 13.01 -5.20
CA CYS A 175 14.73 11.59 -5.53
C CYS A 175 15.47 10.80 -4.45
N LYS A 176 16.60 11.31 -3.95
CA LYS A 176 17.36 10.71 -2.85
C LYS A 176 16.55 10.59 -1.56
N GLU A 177 15.80 11.63 -1.18
CA GLU A 177 14.93 11.57 -0.01
C GLU A 177 13.80 10.57 -0.18
N VAL A 178 13.16 10.50 -1.35
CA VAL A 178 12.10 9.52 -1.65
C VAL A 178 12.65 8.09 -1.60
N ILE A 179 13.80 7.80 -2.22
CA ILE A 179 14.46 6.49 -2.15
C ILE A 179 14.75 6.13 -0.68
N SER A 180 15.31 7.08 0.08
CA SER A 180 15.61 6.85 1.50
C SER A 180 14.35 6.50 2.30
N VAL A 181 13.25 7.20 2.08
CA VAL A 181 11.97 6.94 2.75
C VAL A 181 11.42 5.57 2.39
N VAL A 182 11.41 5.21 1.11
CA VAL A 182 10.87 3.93 0.63
C VAL A 182 11.72 2.75 1.12
N SER A 183 13.05 2.83 0.99
CA SER A 183 13.96 1.78 1.48
C SER A 183 13.89 1.62 3.01
N ASN A 184 13.78 2.72 3.77
CA ASN A 184 13.61 2.65 5.22
C ASN A 184 12.27 2.03 5.65
N ALA A 185 11.21 2.26 4.88
CA ALA A 185 9.91 1.64 5.10
C ALA A 185 9.93 0.13 4.84
N ARG A 186 10.94 -0.40 4.11
CA ARG A 186 11.04 -1.81 3.69
C ARG A 186 9.76 -2.29 3.00
N THR A 187 9.14 -1.42 2.20
CA THR A 187 8.05 -1.78 1.29
C THR A 187 8.60 -2.72 0.21
N HIS A 188 7.76 -3.54 -0.43
CA HIS A 188 8.26 -4.50 -1.42
C HIS A 188 8.80 -3.78 -2.66
N GLU A 189 10.13 -3.62 -2.67
CA GLU A 189 10.89 -2.75 -3.58
C GLU A 189 10.79 -3.16 -5.06
N GLU A 190 10.33 -4.37 -5.37
CA GLU A 190 10.28 -4.87 -6.77
C GLU A 190 8.90 -4.75 -7.43
N GLU A 191 7.82 -4.52 -6.66
CA GLU A 191 6.44 -4.39 -7.19
C GLU A 191 5.86 -2.98 -7.04
N ASP A 192 6.21 -2.24 -5.98
CA ASP A 192 5.64 -0.92 -5.68
C ASP A 192 6.50 0.24 -6.25
N LEU A 193 7.84 0.16 -6.21
CA LEU A 193 8.78 1.15 -6.75
C LEU A 193 10.20 0.62 -6.84
N PHE A 194 10.80 0.64 -8.03
CA PHE A 194 12.21 0.31 -8.22
C PHE A 194 13.11 1.34 -7.50
N THR A 195 13.66 0.95 -6.35
CA THR A 195 14.62 1.72 -5.53
C THR A 195 16.07 1.57 -6.01
N MET A 196 16.35 0.53 -6.79
CA MET A 196 17.69 0.21 -7.27
C MET A 196 18.21 1.30 -8.20
N SER A 197 19.26 1.98 -7.76
CA SER A 197 19.84 3.11 -8.49
C SER A 197 20.95 2.72 -9.46
N TYR A 198 21.40 1.45 -9.52
CA TYR A 198 22.36 0.92 -10.51
C TYR A 198 23.52 1.88 -10.88
N GLY A 199 24.17 2.49 -9.90
CA GLY A 199 25.29 3.42 -10.14
C GLY A 199 24.92 4.81 -10.68
N LEU A 200 23.63 5.15 -10.77
CA LEU A 200 23.14 6.48 -11.15
C LEU A 200 23.70 7.56 -10.20
N PRO A 201 24.02 8.75 -10.72
CA PRO A 201 24.60 9.83 -9.93
C PRO A 201 23.54 10.48 -9.03
N LEU A 202 23.16 9.84 -7.93
CA LEU A 202 22.26 10.39 -6.92
C LEU A 202 22.98 11.24 -5.86
N ASN A 203 24.29 11.06 -5.70
CA ASN A 203 25.13 11.82 -4.76
C ASN A 203 26.15 12.64 -5.56
N GLY A 204 25.85 13.90 -5.85
CA GLY A 204 26.81 14.85 -6.42
C GLY A 204 27.51 15.66 -5.33
N ASP A 205 28.71 16.15 -5.64
CA ASP A 205 29.42 17.05 -4.72
C ASP A 205 28.61 18.34 -4.48
N GLY A 206 28.50 18.73 -3.21
CA GLY A 206 27.78 19.92 -2.74
C GLY A 206 26.25 19.89 -2.76
N ASP A 207 25.60 18.76 -3.08
CA ASP A 207 24.12 18.67 -3.11
C ASP A 207 23.44 19.03 -1.77
N ASP A 208 24.20 18.98 -0.66
CA ASP A 208 23.78 19.48 0.66
C ASP A 208 23.49 21.00 0.69
N LYS A 209 23.99 21.76 -0.29
CA LYS A 209 23.75 23.20 -0.47
C LYS A 209 22.76 23.52 -1.60
N CYS A 210 22.03 22.53 -2.11
CA CYS A 210 21.11 22.71 -3.25
C CYS A 210 20.09 23.85 -3.04
N LEU A 211 19.54 23.98 -1.83
CA LEU A 211 18.59 25.05 -1.50
C LEU A 211 19.21 26.44 -1.51
N THR A 212 20.50 26.58 -1.15
CA THR A 212 21.17 27.89 -1.13
C THR A 212 21.26 28.47 -2.55
N VAL A 213 21.63 27.63 -3.52
CA VAL A 213 21.69 28.02 -4.93
C VAL A 213 20.29 28.34 -5.45
N LEU A 214 19.29 27.50 -5.14
CA LEU A 214 17.91 27.72 -5.55
C LEU A 214 17.33 29.05 -5.01
N ASN A 215 17.58 29.36 -3.74
CA ASN A 215 17.10 30.59 -3.12
C ASN A 215 17.73 31.85 -3.76
N ALA A 216 19.01 31.81 -4.12
CA ALA A 216 19.67 32.92 -4.81
C ALA A 216 19.06 33.19 -6.21
N VAL A 217 18.74 32.11 -6.93
CA VAL A 217 18.05 32.18 -8.23
C VAL A 217 16.62 32.71 -8.06
N GLU A 218 15.88 32.21 -7.07
CA GLU A 218 14.53 32.69 -6.76
C GLU A 218 14.52 34.18 -6.39
N GLU A 219 15.48 34.64 -5.58
CA GLU A 219 15.59 36.05 -5.19
C GLU A 219 15.86 36.94 -6.42
N THR A 220 16.70 36.48 -7.34
CA THR A 220 16.99 37.17 -8.60
C THR A 220 15.74 37.30 -9.48
N LEU A 221 15.00 36.21 -9.68
CA LEU A 221 13.71 36.22 -10.37
C LEU A 221 12.66 37.10 -9.66
N CYS A 222 12.65 37.11 -8.33
CA CYS A 222 11.75 37.98 -7.56
C CYS A 222 12.09 39.46 -7.76
N ARG A 223 13.38 39.83 -7.82
CA ARG A 223 13.83 41.20 -8.11
C ARG A 223 13.41 41.61 -9.53
N GLN A 224 13.58 40.74 -10.51
CA GLN A 224 13.11 40.94 -11.89
C GLN A 224 11.59 41.14 -11.97
N LEU A 225 10.81 40.27 -11.32
CA LEU A 225 9.35 40.39 -11.29
C LEU A 225 8.88 41.71 -10.64
N ARG A 226 9.55 42.17 -9.58
CA ARG A 226 9.26 43.48 -8.96
C ARG A 226 9.60 44.63 -9.89
N ALA A 227 10.70 44.55 -10.63
CA ALA A 227 11.09 45.54 -11.63
C ALA A 227 10.05 45.63 -12.76
N CYS A 228 9.49 44.50 -13.19
CA CYS A 228 8.43 44.45 -14.21
C CYS A 228 7.14 45.14 -13.77
N LYS A 229 6.79 45.10 -12.47
CA LYS A 229 5.55 45.66 -11.92
C LYS A 229 5.62 47.17 -11.56
N ALA A 230 6.77 47.81 -11.74
CA ALA A 230 6.92 49.24 -11.43
C ALA A 230 6.15 50.14 -12.44
N PRO A 231 5.58 51.28 -12.00
CA PRO A 231 4.72 52.12 -12.84
C PRO A 231 5.42 52.70 -14.08
N SER A 232 4.64 52.86 -15.15
CA SER A 232 5.03 53.20 -16.53
C SER A 232 5.83 54.48 -16.72
N SER A 233 5.90 55.37 -15.73
CA SER A 233 6.77 56.57 -15.75
C SER A 233 8.27 56.24 -15.67
N ARG A 234 8.66 55.06 -15.17
CA ARG A 234 10.04 54.54 -15.26
C ARG A 234 10.31 53.65 -16.47
N ARG A 235 9.27 53.08 -17.12
CA ARG A 235 9.43 52.27 -18.35
C ARG A 235 9.96 53.10 -19.54
N LYS A 236 9.49 54.35 -19.68
CA LYS A 236 9.97 55.28 -20.73
C LYS A 236 11.40 55.78 -20.52
N VAL A 237 11.89 55.79 -19.27
CA VAL A 237 13.29 56.13 -18.97
C VAL A 237 14.22 54.97 -19.33
N LEU A 238 13.76 53.72 -19.23
CA LEU A 238 14.50 52.57 -19.77
C LEU A 238 14.56 52.61 -21.31
N GLU A 239 13.47 52.97 -22.00
CA GLU A 239 13.39 53.04 -23.47
C GLU A 239 14.47 53.93 -24.13
N VAL A 240 14.83 55.06 -23.50
CA VAL A 240 15.85 55.99 -24.06
C VAL A 240 17.28 55.57 -23.69
N THR A 241 17.46 54.68 -22.71
CA THR A 241 18.79 54.31 -22.18
C THR A 241 19.35 53.02 -22.78
N TYR A 242 18.55 52.25 -23.54
CA TYR A 242 18.98 51.01 -24.22
C TYR A 242 20.08 51.18 -25.29
N MET A 243 20.44 52.41 -25.64
CA MET A 243 21.56 52.70 -26.54
C MET A 243 22.82 53.20 -25.81
N MET A 244 22.81 53.40 -24.48
CA MET A 244 23.97 54.00 -23.77
C MET A 244 24.13 53.63 -22.27
N SER A 245 23.50 52.61 -21.69
CA SER A 245 23.86 52.20 -20.31
C SER A 245 23.94 50.69 -20.07
N ASP A 246 25.09 50.12 -20.40
CA ASP A 246 25.53 48.81 -19.90
C ASP A 246 25.92 48.82 -18.40
N LEU A 247 25.61 49.87 -17.62
CA LEU A 247 26.19 50.02 -16.27
C LEU A 247 25.26 50.49 -15.13
N LEU A 248 23.94 50.63 -15.31
CA LEU A 248 23.10 51.26 -14.27
C LEU A 248 21.85 50.50 -13.80
N THR A 249 21.63 49.26 -14.25
CA THR A 249 20.68 48.35 -13.59
C THR A 249 21.25 46.93 -13.58
N ASP A 250 21.60 46.41 -12.39
CA ASP A 250 22.13 45.05 -12.13
C ASP A 250 21.13 43.91 -12.43
N ILE A 251 20.18 44.11 -13.35
CA ILE A 251 19.09 43.19 -13.63
C ILE A 251 19.02 42.93 -15.14
N GLU A 252 19.68 41.86 -15.57
CA GLU A 252 19.59 41.37 -16.94
C GLU A 252 18.18 40.79 -17.21
N PRO A 253 17.50 41.12 -18.32
CA PRO A 253 16.19 40.56 -18.65
C PRO A 253 16.29 39.06 -19.00
N LEU A 254 15.29 38.27 -18.59
CA LEU A 254 15.24 36.83 -18.83
C LEU A 254 15.00 36.51 -20.30
N GLN A 255 14.23 37.34 -20.99
CA GLN A 255 13.90 37.15 -22.40
C GLN A 255 13.80 38.48 -23.14
N THR A 256 13.65 38.42 -24.46
CA THR A 256 13.83 39.57 -25.35
C THR A 256 12.55 40.42 -25.51
N ILE A 257 11.37 39.84 -25.26
CA ILE A 257 10.04 40.43 -25.49
C ILE A 257 9.45 40.99 -24.19
N VAL A 258 9.61 42.29 -23.94
CA VAL A 258 9.24 42.96 -22.68
C VAL A 258 7.84 42.62 -22.13
N ASP A 259 6.83 42.47 -23.00
CA ASP A 259 5.44 42.18 -22.58
C ASP A 259 5.24 40.76 -22.02
N LEU A 260 6.14 39.82 -22.33
CA LEU A 260 6.08 38.43 -21.86
C LEU A 260 6.92 38.19 -20.60
N GLU A 261 7.79 39.13 -20.22
CA GLU A 261 8.75 39.01 -19.10
C GLU A 261 8.04 38.67 -17.79
N GLU A 262 6.92 39.36 -17.49
CA GLU A 262 6.15 39.11 -16.27
C GLU A 262 5.57 37.69 -16.24
N GLY A 263 5.08 37.19 -17.37
CA GLY A 263 4.53 35.84 -17.50
C GLY A 263 5.58 34.76 -17.29
N TYR A 264 6.75 34.90 -17.93
CA TYR A 264 7.86 33.96 -17.77
C TYR A 264 8.46 33.98 -16.35
N CYS A 265 8.62 35.16 -15.74
CA CYS A 265 9.03 35.28 -14.34
C CYS A 265 8.09 34.51 -13.40
N LYS A 266 6.77 34.69 -13.56
CA LYS A 266 5.77 33.97 -12.75
C LYS A 266 5.83 32.47 -12.98
N ALA A 267 5.92 32.04 -14.24
CA ALA A 267 5.95 30.62 -14.61
C ALA A 267 7.19 29.88 -14.09
N LEU A 268 8.37 30.53 -14.08
CA LEU A 268 9.58 29.99 -13.47
C LEU A 268 9.50 29.96 -11.95
N LEU A 269 9.06 31.06 -11.33
CA LEU A 269 8.98 31.18 -9.87
C LEU A 269 8.09 30.10 -9.26
N CYS A 270 6.91 29.81 -9.82
CA CYS A 270 6.03 28.80 -9.26
C CYS A 270 6.64 27.38 -9.31
N ARG A 271 7.39 27.05 -10.38
CA ARG A 271 8.08 25.76 -10.52
C ARG A 271 9.25 25.62 -9.54
N LEU A 272 10.05 26.66 -9.38
CA LEU A 272 11.16 26.68 -8.42
C LEU A 272 10.65 26.61 -6.97
N ARG A 273 9.60 27.37 -6.64
CA ARG A 273 8.98 27.35 -5.31
C ARG A 273 8.31 26.04 -4.99
N LEU A 274 7.58 25.44 -5.93
CA LEU A 274 7.03 24.10 -5.77
C LEU A 274 8.15 23.11 -5.41
N ARG A 275 9.24 23.11 -6.17
CA ARG A 275 10.38 22.22 -5.95
C ARG A 275 11.05 22.44 -4.59
N LYS A 276 11.26 23.71 -4.20
CA LYS A 276 11.76 24.11 -2.88
C LYS A 276 10.88 23.58 -1.75
N HIS A 277 9.58 23.87 -1.82
CA HIS A 277 8.63 23.50 -0.79
C HIS A 277 8.48 21.99 -0.70
N PHE A 278 8.47 21.28 -1.82
CA PHE A 278 8.40 19.82 -1.83
C PHE A 278 9.60 19.19 -1.11
N TYR A 279 10.82 19.67 -1.37
CA TYR A 279 12.00 19.23 -0.63
C TYR A 279 11.89 19.50 0.88
N HIS A 280 11.34 20.67 1.26
CA HIS A 280 11.07 20.96 2.67
C HIS A 280 10.00 20.04 3.29
N VAL A 281 8.98 19.63 2.54
CA VAL A 281 7.97 18.67 3.01
C VAL A 281 8.65 17.34 3.36
N LEU A 282 9.44 16.79 2.44
CA LEU A 282 10.14 15.50 2.64
C LEU A 282 11.09 15.56 3.86
N THR A 283 11.90 16.61 3.95
CA THR A 283 12.85 16.79 5.07
C THR A 283 12.18 17.06 6.41
N CYS A 284 11.05 17.79 6.43
CA CYS A 284 10.30 18.04 7.66
C CYS A 284 9.59 16.79 8.18
N MET A 285 8.97 16.00 7.28
CA MET A 285 8.28 14.75 7.66
C MET A 285 9.25 13.68 8.16
N ARG A 286 10.52 13.73 7.73
CA ARG A 286 11.58 12.83 8.23
C ARG A 286 11.99 13.09 9.68
N ARG A 287 11.67 14.26 10.25
CA ARG A 287 12.06 14.60 11.62
C ARG A 287 11.43 13.62 12.61
N PRO A 288 12.20 13.09 13.58
CA PRO A 288 11.71 12.08 14.51
C PRO A 288 10.58 12.64 15.39
N GLN A 289 9.68 11.75 15.79
CA GLN A 289 8.55 12.04 16.68
C GLN A 289 7.56 13.08 16.14
N GLY A 290 7.48 13.25 14.81
CA GLY A 290 6.54 14.17 14.18
C GLY A 290 6.80 15.66 14.48
N ARG A 291 8.00 16.02 14.95
CA ARG A 291 8.36 17.42 15.29
C ARG A 291 8.30 18.37 14.09
N GLY A 292 8.32 17.85 12.86
CA GLY A 292 8.23 18.64 11.64
C GLY A 292 6.84 18.71 10.99
N LEU A 293 5.80 18.05 11.53
CA LEU A 293 4.51 17.92 10.84
C LEU A 293 3.78 19.25 10.62
N GLU A 294 3.83 20.17 11.59
CA GLU A 294 3.18 21.49 11.42
C GLU A 294 3.89 22.33 10.36
N LEU A 295 5.22 22.31 10.34
CA LEU A 295 6.00 23.01 9.32
C LEU A 295 5.81 22.37 7.93
N ALA A 296 5.76 21.03 7.87
CA ALA A 296 5.42 20.31 6.65
C ALA A 296 4.06 20.75 6.11
N ARG A 297 3.04 20.90 6.98
CA ARG A 297 1.71 21.39 6.58
C ARG A 297 1.74 22.76 5.93
N LYS A 298 2.53 23.70 6.48
CA LYS A 298 2.71 25.04 5.90
C LYS A 298 3.33 24.94 4.50
N HIS A 299 4.33 24.09 4.32
CA HIS A 299 4.94 23.86 3.02
C HIS A 299 4.03 23.11 2.04
N ILE A 300 3.20 22.18 2.50
CA ILE A 300 2.19 21.49 1.67
C ILE A 300 1.17 22.49 1.14
N ALA A 301 0.67 23.40 1.99
CA ALA A 301 -0.23 24.46 1.55
C ALA A 301 0.43 25.36 0.48
N SER A 302 1.70 25.71 0.65
CA SER A 302 2.49 26.41 -0.38
C SER A 302 2.61 25.58 -1.67
N CYS A 303 2.92 24.28 -1.60
CA CYS A 303 2.99 23.40 -2.77
C CYS A 303 1.67 23.39 -3.56
N ILE A 304 0.54 23.26 -2.88
CA ILE A 304 -0.79 23.25 -3.52
C ILE A 304 -1.05 24.59 -4.23
N SER A 305 -0.75 25.73 -3.58
CA SER A 305 -0.88 27.06 -4.18
C SER A 305 0.03 27.27 -5.39
N GLU A 306 1.27 26.81 -5.33
CA GLU A 306 2.22 26.93 -6.44
C GLU A 306 1.84 25.99 -7.61
N LEU A 307 1.28 24.81 -7.32
CA LEU A 307 0.79 23.88 -8.34
C LEU A 307 -0.46 24.39 -9.06
N GLN A 308 -1.36 25.09 -8.34
CA GLN A 308 -2.45 25.84 -8.97
C GLN A 308 -1.92 26.97 -9.86
N SER A 309 -0.85 27.65 -9.43
CA SER A 309 -0.19 28.68 -10.24
C SER A 309 0.45 28.09 -11.51
N ILE A 310 1.06 26.91 -11.42
CA ILE A 310 1.57 26.16 -12.58
C ILE A 310 0.44 25.84 -13.56
N LEU A 311 -0.72 25.38 -13.08
CA LEU A 311 -1.90 25.14 -13.92
C LEU A 311 -2.34 26.40 -14.66
N SER A 312 -2.45 27.53 -13.95
CA SER A 312 -2.81 28.82 -14.55
C SER A 312 -1.79 29.33 -15.56
N SER A 313 -0.50 29.00 -15.39
CA SER A 313 0.57 29.41 -16.31
C SER A 313 0.51 28.69 -17.67
N SER A 314 -0.23 27.59 -17.78
CA SER A 314 -0.27 26.78 -19.01
C SER A 314 -0.91 27.50 -20.20
N GLU A 315 -1.96 28.31 -19.98
CA GLU A 315 -2.61 29.08 -21.03
C GLU A 315 -1.64 30.09 -21.67
N PHE A 316 -0.89 30.81 -20.82
CA PHE A 316 0.17 31.73 -21.26
C PHE A 316 1.28 31.02 -22.05
N LEU A 317 1.74 29.87 -21.56
CA LEU A 317 2.82 29.10 -22.19
C LEU A 317 2.41 28.48 -23.53
N ARG A 318 1.12 28.18 -23.72
CA ARG A 318 0.58 27.72 -25.01
C ARG A 318 0.42 28.86 -26.00
N PHE A 319 -0.09 30.00 -25.54
CA PHE A 319 -0.25 31.18 -26.39
C PHE A 319 1.09 31.65 -26.97
N SER A 320 2.16 31.61 -26.18
CA SER A 320 3.49 31.98 -26.67
C SER A 320 4.13 30.92 -27.59
N ALA A 321 3.54 29.73 -27.75
CA ALA A 321 4.16 28.55 -28.42
C ALA A 321 3.89 28.42 -29.90
N SER A 322 3.00 29.24 -30.46
CA SER A 322 2.62 29.36 -31.88
C SER A 322 3.25 28.30 -32.81
N GLY A 323 2.67 27.09 -32.82
CA GLY A 323 3.17 25.97 -33.63
C GLY A 323 2.57 24.59 -33.35
N ALA A 324 1.85 24.38 -32.25
CA ALA A 324 1.25 23.08 -31.95
C ALA A 324 -0.12 22.92 -32.66
N SER A 325 -0.18 22.07 -33.68
CA SER A 325 -1.43 21.49 -34.19
C SER A 325 -2.18 20.77 -33.05
N ASP A 326 -3.51 20.87 -33.05
CA ASP A 326 -4.43 20.44 -31.97
C ASP A 326 -4.54 18.90 -31.81
N ASP A 327 -3.83 18.14 -32.63
CA ASP A 327 -3.90 16.68 -32.63
C ASP A 327 -3.03 16.10 -31.49
N GLY A 328 -3.66 15.46 -30.50
CA GLY A 328 -2.98 14.73 -29.42
C GLY A 328 -2.65 15.51 -28.12
N LEU A 329 -3.38 16.58 -27.79
CA LEU A 329 -3.10 17.44 -26.62
C LEU A 329 -3.11 16.72 -25.25
N GLU A 330 -3.83 15.60 -25.11
CA GLU A 330 -3.93 14.89 -23.84
C GLU A 330 -2.65 14.13 -23.46
N ASP A 331 -1.85 13.68 -24.42
CA ASP A 331 -0.67 12.84 -24.18
C ASP A 331 0.65 13.64 -23.99
N LYS A 332 0.58 14.97 -24.07
CA LYS A 332 1.79 15.81 -23.98
C LYS A 332 2.30 15.93 -22.54
N THR A 333 3.62 15.95 -22.40
CA THR A 333 4.34 15.94 -21.10
C THR A 333 4.76 17.32 -20.58
N THR A 334 4.47 18.39 -21.33
CA THR A 334 4.83 19.79 -21.00
C THR A 334 3.60 20.70 -20.98
N ALA A 335 3.63 21.81 -20.23
CA ALA A 335 2.51 22.76 -20.18
C ALA A 335 2.30 23.48 -21.53
N SER A 336 3.40 23.82 -22.21
CA SER A 336 3.40 24.49 -23.52
C SER A 336 2.89 23.60 -24.65
N GLY A 337 3.01 22.27 -24.49
CA GLY A 337 2.72 21.30 -25.54
C GLY A 337 3.86 21.12 -26.56
N CYS A 338 5.05 21.64 -26.27
CA CYS A 338 6.28 21.39 -27.04
C CYS A 338 6.97 20.11 -26.56
N GLN A 339 7.75 19.47 -27.44
CA GLN A 339 8.58 18.32 -27.05
C GLN A 339 9.76 18.80 -26.20
N PRO A 340 10.07 18.13 -25.08
CA PRO A 340 11.19 18.47 -24.23
C PRO A 340 12.51 18.06 -24.88
N ILE A 341 13.59 18.78 -24.55
CA ILE A 341 14.96 18.50 -25.03
C ILE A 341 15.82 17.89 -23.92
N GLY A 342 16.88 17.16 -24.28
CA GLY A 342 17.83 16.61 -23.32
C GLY A 342 17.39 15.33 -22.61
N PHE A 343 16.44 14.59 -23.18
CA PHE A 343 15.94 13.32 -22.63
C PHE A 343 16.11 12.17 -23.60
N ASP A 344 16.62 11.04 -23.09
CA ASP A 344 16.65 9.76 -23.80
C ASP A 344 16.50 8.60 -22.80
N ALA A 345 15.43 7.82 -22.97
CA ALA A 345 15.11 6.72 -22.05
C ALA A 345 15.98 5.47 -22.26
N SER A 346 16.70 5.38 -23.38
CA SER A 346 17.52 4.24 -23.77
C SER A 346 18.96 4.29 -23.25
N LEU A 347 19.45 5.48 -22.88
CA LEU A 347 20.82 5.71 -22.39
C LEU A 347 21.23 4.79 -21.24
N ASN A 348 20.34 4.60 -20.27
CA ASN A 348 20.63 3.80 -19.06
C ASN A 348 20.18 2.33 -19.18
N CYS A 349 19.70 1.88 -20.35
CA CYS A 349 19.24 0.50 -20.53
C CYS A 349 20.34 -0.55 -20.31
N ARG A 350 21.62 -0.18 -20.57
CA ARG A 350 22.79 -1.04 -20.29
C ARG A 350 23.24 -1.04 -18.82
N LEU A 351 22.84 -0.04 -18.04
CA LEU A 351 23.11 0.02 -16.60
C LEU A 351 22.08 -0.76 -15.79
N ALA A 352 20.89 -0.98 -16.35
CA ALA A 352 19.84 -1.77 -15.72
C ALA A 352 20.26 -3.24 -15.59
N ALA A 353 19.70 -3.93 -14.59
CA ALA A 353 19.81 -5.38 -14.46
C ALA A 353 19.40 -6.10 -15.77
N PRO A 354 19.90 -7.32 -16.04
CA PRO A 354 19.58 -8.09 -17.25
C PRO A 354 18.09 -8.43 -17.26
N THR A 355 17.30 -7.48 -17.75
CA THR A 355 15.85 -7.53 -17.82
C THR A 355 15.44 -7.10 -19.22
N PRO A 356 14.35 -7.67 -19.76
CA PRO A 356 13.85 -7.28 -21.08
C PRO A 356 13.59 -5.78 -21.17
N PRO A 357 13.87 -5.11 -22.31
CA PRO A 357 13.56 -3.71 -22.51
C PRO A 357 12.08 -3.42 -22.27
N ARG A 358 11.79 -2.48 -21.36
CA ARG A 358 10.43 -2.02 -21.06
C ARG A 358 10.16 -0.68 -21.73
N ALA A 359 9.13 -0.62 -22.56
CA ALA A 359 8.61 0.65 -23.07
C ALA A 359 7.82 1.35 -21.95
N ILE A 360 8.33 2.49 -21.48
CA ILE A 360 7.67 3.29 -20.43
C ILE A 360 6.97 4.47 -21.11
N LYS A 361 5.65 4.54 -20.95
CA LYS A 361 4.88 5.73 -21.30
C LYS A 361 4.97 6.74 -20.15
N ILE A 362 5.61 7.88 -20.39
CA ILE A 362 5.62 8.99 -19.42
C ILE A 362 4.21 9.55 -19.29
N LEU A 363 3.80 9.84 -18.05
CA LEU A 363 2.50 10.46 -17.76
C LEU A 363 2.36 11.80 -18.48
N SER A 364 1.14 12.13 -18.89
CA SER A 364 0.86 13.47 -19.41
C SER A 364 1.11 14.53 -18.34
N TRP A 365 1.34 15.77 -18.75
CA TRP A 365 1.54 16.89 -17.82
C TRP A 365 0.33 17.08 -16.89
N LYS A 366 -0.89 16.92 -17.42
CA LYS A 366 -2.13 17.02 -16.63
C LYS A 366 -2.22 15.92 -15.57
N GLU A 367 -1.89 14.69 -15.94
CA GLU A 367 -1.88 13.56 -15.01
C GLU A 367 -0.78 13.70 -13.95
N ALA A 368 0.39 14.20 -14.31
CA ALA A 368 1.48 14.48 -13.38
C ALA A 368 1.06 15.54 -12.34
N VAL A 369 0.43 16.64 -12.77
CA VAL A 369 -0.09 17.65 -11.85
C VAL A 369 -1.19 17.06 -10.95
N LYS A 370 -2.11 16.27 -11.50
CA LYS A 370 -3.16 15.58 -10.72
C LYS A 370 -2.55 14.63 -9.68
N TYR A 371 -1.50 13.92 -10.05
CA TYR A 371 -0.76 13.03 -9.16
C TYR A 371 -0.14 13.81 -7.99
N PHE A 372 0.59 14.88 -8.25
CA PHE A 372 1.20 15.68 -7.17
C PHE A 372 0.16 16.36 -6.28
N MET A 373 -0.96 16.84 -6.83
CA MET A 373 -2.09 17.35 -6.03
C MET A 373 -2.60 16.28 -5.06
N LYS A 374 -2.86 15.06 -5.57
CA LYS A 374 -3.28 13.94 -4.73
C LYS A 374 -2.23 13.60 -3.66
N LEU A 375 -0.96 13.50 -4.04
CA LEU A 375 0.13 13.24 -3.11
C LEU A 375 0.18 14.28 -1.98
N PHE A 376 0.08 15.58 -2.30
CA PHE A 376 0.09 16.63 -1.29
C PHE A 376 -1.12 16.57 -0.35
N HIS A 377 -2.31 16.25 -0.86
CA HIS A 377 -3.49 16.01 -0.01
C HIS A 377 -3.30 14.79 0.90
N ASP A 378 -2.77 13.68 0.37
CA ASP A 378 -2.49 12.48 1.15
C ASP A 378 -1.46 12.76 2.26
N LEU A 379 -0.40 13.52 1.97
CA LEU A 379 0.60 13.95 2.94
C LEU A 379 0.04 14.94 3.98
N ASP A 380 -0.91 15.80 3.59
CA ASP A 380 -1.59 16.73 4.51
C ASP A 380 -2.43 15.94 5.54
N ILE A 381 -3.17 14.93 5.08
CA ILE A 381 -3.93 14.03 5.96
C ILE A 381 -3.00 13.39 7.00
N ILE A 382 -1.84 12.89 6.59
CA ILE A 382 -0.82 12.33 7.50
C ILE A 382 -0.32 13.40 8.49
N CYS A 383 -0.04 14.62 8.03
CA CYS A 383 0.45 15.72 8.88
C CYS A 383 -0.63 16.34 9.79
N SER A 384 -1.90 16.10 9.49
CA SER A 384 -3.05 16.55 10.29
C SER A 384 -3.37 15.59 11.44
N TYR A 385 -2.90 14.34 11.36
CA TYR A 385 -3.18 13.33 12.36
C TYR A 385 -2.60 13.72 13.72
N SER A 386 -3.46 13.84 14.73
CA SER A 386 -3.03 13.91 16.12
C SER A 386 -2.36 12.58 16.46
N LEU A 387 -1.09 12.60 16.85
CA LEU A 387 -0.29 11.41 17.22
C LEU A 387 -0.88 10.69 18.45
N ASP A 388 -2.03 10.05 18.26
CA ASP A 388 -2.80 9.37 19.29
C ASP A 388 -1.98 8.15 19.75
N PRO A 389 -1.75 8.00 21.06
CA PRO A 389 -1.02 6.86 21.58
C PRO A 389 -1.87 5.57 21.54
N SER A 390 -3.18 5.62 21.29
CA SER A 390 -4.10 4.47 21.23
C SER A 390 -3.94 3.63 19.97
N LEU A 391 -3.78 2.31 20.13
CA LEU A 391 -3.66 1.39 18.99
C LEU A 391 -4.95 1.34 18.16
N ASP A 392 -6.12 1.27 18.81
CA ASP A 392 -7.40 1.18 18.11
C ASP A 392 -7.65 2.42 17.23
N SER A 393 -7.30 3.62 17.73
CA SER A 393 -7.38 4.88 16.98
C SER A 393 -6.44 4.86 15.78
N VAL A 394 -5.19 4.40 15.97
CA VAL A 394 -4.20 4.28 14.90
C VAL A 394 -4.65 3.29 13.83
N LEU A 395 -5.11 2.10 14.22
CA LEU A 395 -5.63 1.10 13.27
C LEU A 395 -6.80 1.66 12.48
N HIS A 396 -7.75 2.33 13.15
CA HIS A 396 -8.87 2.97 12.47
C HIS A 396 -8.41 4.04 11.48
N PHE A 397 -7.53 4.96 11.90
CA PHE A 397 -6.97 6.00 11.03
C PHE A 397 -6.31 5.40 9.79
N VAL A 398 -5.44 4.39 9.96
CA VAL A 398 -4.75 3.77 8.82
C VAL A 398 -5.74 3.10 7.88
N VAL A 399 -6.74 2.37 8.40
CA VAL A 399 -7.77 1.74 7.56
C VAL A 399 -8.57 2.79 6.79
N GLN A 400 -8.94 3.92 7.40
CA GLN A 400 -9.63 4.99 6.67
C GLN A 400 -8.72 5.67 5.64
N PHE A 401 -7.46 5.93 6.00
CA PHE A 401 -6.48 6.49 5.08
C PHE A 401 -6.29 5.59 3.86
N GLN A 402 -6.23 4.27 4.02
CA GLN A 402 -6.11 3.34 2.90
C GLN A 402 -7.31 3.35 1.96
N LYS A 403 -8.52 3.71 2.44
CA LYS A 403 -9.69 3.87 1.55
C LYS A 403 -9.54 5.03 0.56
N THR A 404 -8.64 5.99 0.83
CA THR A 404 -8.28 7.06 -0.13
C THR A 404 -7.36 6.59 -1.25
N GLN A 405 -6.93 5.32 -1.22
CA GLN A 405 -5.98 4.71 -2.16
C GLN A 405 -4.66 5.50 -2.26
N PRO A 406 -3.92 5.66 -1.14
CA PRO A 406 -2.69 6.44 -1.12
C PRO A 406 -1.59 5.78 -1.95
N ASP A 407 -0.82 6.61 -2.64
CA ASP A 407 0.33 6.17 -3.44
C ASP A 407 1.50 5.74 -2.53
N LEU A 408 2.49 5.03 -3.09
CA LEU A 408 3.59 4.45 -2.32
C LEU A 408 4.30 5.49 -1.44
N VAL A 409 4.66 6.65 -2.00
CA VAL A 409 5.40 7.68 -1.27
C VAL A 409 4.64 8.09 0.01
N ALA A 410 3.33 8.31 -0.08
CA ALA A 410 2.49 8.62 1.08
C ALA A 410 2.41 7.45 2.07
N ARG A 411 2.24 6.21 1.57
CA ARG A 411 2.23 4.98 2.41
C ARG A 411 3.54 4.80 3.17
N SER A 412 4.69 5.00 2.53
CA SER A 412 6.02 4.88 3.15
C SER A 412 6.23 5.95 4.22
N HIS A 413 5.80 7.20 3.98
CA HIS A 413 5.83 8.24 5.00
C HIS A 413 4.94 7.92 6.20
N LEU A 414 3.73 7.42 5.97
CA LEU A 414 2.84 6.99 7.06
C LEU A 414 3.48 5.87 7.88
N GLN A 415 4.04 4.85 7.23
CA GLN A 415 4.67 3.73 7.89
C GLN A 415 5.85 4.16 8.79
N LEU A 416 6.70 5.06 8.29
CA LEU A 416 7.82 5.64 9.06
C LEU A 416 7.36 6.57 10.18
N LEU A 417 6.21 7.23 10.04
CA LEU A 417 5.64 8.03 11.11
C LEU A 417 5.16 7.13 12.25
N LEU A 418 4.45 6.05 11.93
CA LEU A 418 3.87 5.13 12.92
C LEU A 418 4.93 4.35 13.70
N VAL A 419 5.97 3.85 13.03
CA VAL A 419 6.98 2.99 13.65
C VAL A 419 8.38 3.62 13.51
N GLN A 420 8.92 4.08 14.64
CA GLN A 420 10.29 4.60 14.75
C GLN A 420 10.99 3.92 15.92
N ASP A 421 12.17 3.36 15.70
CA ASP A 421 12.99 2.69 16.74
C ASP A 421 12.21 1.67 17.59
N ALA A 422 11.35 0.87 16.95
CA ALA A 422 10.46 -0.09 17.60
C ALA A 422 9.49 0.51 18.64
N LYS A 423 9.14 1.80 18.50
CA LYS A 423 8.16 2.53 19.29
C LYS A 423 7.06 3.10 18.38
N LEU A 424 5.86 3.26 18.94
CA LEU A 424 4.77 3.96 18.26
C LEU A 424 5.09 5.47 18.26
N HIS A 425 5.07 6.08 17.07
CA HIS A 425 5.43 7.49 16.82
C HIS A 425 6.83 7.89 17.33
N GLY A 426 7.70 6.93 17.63
CA GLY A 426 9.00 7.19 18.29
C GLY A 426 8.90 7.68 19.75
N ARG A 427 7.70 7.66 20.34
CA ARG A 427 7.41 8.17 21.69
C ARG A 427 7.01 7.04 22.64
N ASP A 428 6.03 6.24 22.24
CA ASP A 428 5.39 5.26 23.12
C ASP A 428 5.98 3.85 22.90
N PRO A 429 6.54 3.22 23.95
CA PRO A 429 6.94 1.81 23.88
C PRO A 429 5.77 0.91 23.51
N ILE A 430 5.98 -0.04 22.61
CA ILE A 430 4.90 -0.92 22.11
C ILE A 430 4.23 -1.70 23.25
N PHE A 431 4.97 -2.11 24.27
CA PHE A 431 4.35 -2.74 25.44
C PHE A 431 3.32 -1.82 26.13
N ALA A 432 3.63 -0.54 26.28
CA ALA A 432 2.70 0.44 26.87
C ALA A 432 1.49 0.71 25.96
N VAL A 433 1.65 0.53 24.64
CA VAL A 433 0.55 0.57 23.67
C VAL A 433 -0.36 -0.65 23.84
N ILE A 434 0.23 -1.85 23.93
CA ILE A 434 -0.49 -3.12 24.14
C ILE A 434 -1.27 -3.09 25.46
N THR A 435 -0.65 -2.65 26.56
CA THR A 435 -1.35 -2.64 27.86
C THR A 435 -2.56 -1.71 27.86
N ARG A 436 -2.48 -0.57 27.17
CA ARG A 436 -3.62 0.34 26.99
C ARG A 436 -4.69 -0.27 26.08
N ALA A 437 -4.30 -0.91 24.97
CA ALA A 437 -5.22 -1.57 24.05
C ALA A 437 -5.96 -2.77 24.70
N ALA A 438 -5.28 -3.50 25.58
CA ALA A 438 -5.84 -4.59 26.37
C ALA A 438 -6.65 -4.11 27.60
N ALA A 439 -6.84 -2.80 27.76
CA ALA A 439 -7.60 -2.16 28.84
C ALA A 439 -7.12 -2.54 30.25
N LEU A 440 -5.79 -2.61 30.46
CA LEU A 440 -5.22 -2.84 31.79
C LEU A 440 -5.30 -1.58 32.67
N PRO A 441 -5.52 -1.72 33.99
CA PRO A 441 -5.42 -0.61 34.94
C PRO A 441 -4.00 0.00 34.97
N GLU A 442 -3.87 1.34 34.97
CA GLU A 442 -2.58 2.05 34.89
C GLU A 442 -1.58 1.74 36.03
N ALA A 443 -2.03 1.11 37.12
CA ALA A 443 -1.24 0.79 38.30
C ALA A 443 -0.25 -0.39 38.12
N THR A 444 -0.32 -1.14 37.02
CA THR A 444 0.54 -2.34 36.80
C THR A 444 1.74 -2.05 35.90
N LYS A 445 2.66 -1.18 36.33
CA LYS A 445 3.97 -1.02 35.68
C LYS A 445 4.98 -2.03 36.25
N ASN A 446 4.77 -3.31 35.97
CA ASN A 446 5.74 -4.36 36.34
C ASN A 446 6.84 -4.46 35.27
N HIS A 447 8.06 -4.07 35.62
CA HIS A 447 9.24 -4.12 34.73
C HIS A 447 9.64 -5.55 34.33
N ASP A 448 9.27 -6.57 35.11
CA ASP A 448 9.64 -7.95 34.85
C ASP A 448 8.83 -8.58 33.69
N ILE A 449 7.57 -8.14 33.46
CA ILE A 449 6.73 -8.62 32.33
C ILE A 449 7.34 -8.26 30.99
N GLN A 450 7.95 -7.08 30.90
CA GLN A 450 8.50 -6.55 29.65
C GLN A 450 9.67 -7.37 29.12
N LYS A 451 10.34 -8.13 30.00
CA LYS A 451 11.49 -8.96 29.65
C LYS A 451 11.10 -10.36 29.20
N ASN A 452 9.83 -10.74 29.34
CA ASN A 452 9.35 -12.03 28.87
C ASN A 452 9.42 -12.11 27.34
N GLU A 453 9.97 -13.21 26.84
CA GLU A 453 10.21 -13.42 25.41
C GLU A 453 8.94 -13.28 24.56
N PHE A 454 7.82 -13.89 25.01
CA PHE A 454 6.53 -13.82 24.31
C PHE A 454 5.96 -12.39 24.26
N VAL A 455 6.26 -11.53 25.25
CA VAL A 455 5.81 -10.11 25.24
C VAL A 455 6.59 -9.31 24.20
N ILE A 456 7.89 -9.59 24.08
CA ILE A 456 8.75 -8.99 23.05
C ILE A 456 8.28 -9.43 21.67
N GLN A 457 8.00 -10.74 21.49
CA GLN A 457 7.45 -11.28 20.25
C GLN A 457 6.09 -10.67 19.90
N LEU A 458 5.18 -10.53 20.89
CA LEU A 458 3.90 -9.86 20.70
C LEU A 458 4.09 -8.39 20.27
N GLY A 459 5.04 -7.69 20.87
CA GLY A 459 5.41 -6.33 20.45
C GLY A 459 5.87 -6.27 18.98
N GLN A 460 6.69 -7.24 18.55
CA GLN A 460 7.11 -7.35 17.17
C GLN A 460 5.94 -7.67 16.22
N LEU A 461 4.97 -8.51 16.63
CA LEU A 461 3.77 -8.78 15.85
C LEU A 461 2.89 -7.53 15.67
N VAL A 462 2.75 -6.70 16.70
CA VAL A 462 2.03 -5.42 16.59
C VAL A 462 2.74 -4.46 15.63
N ILE A 463 4.07 -4.35 15.72
CA ILE A 463 4.86 -3.56 14.76
C ILE A 463 4.65 -4.09 13.34
N ASN A 464 4.72 -5.41 13.15
CA ASN A 464 4.53 -6.03 11.85
C ASN A 464 3.10 -5.79 11.33
N LEU A 465 2.08 -5.88 12.19
CA LEU A 465 0.70 -5.56 11.83
C LEU A 465 0.56 -4.12 11.33
N LEU A 466 1.10 -3.15 12.07
CA LEU A 466 1.10 -1.73 11.68
C LEU A 466 1.79 -1.49 10.33
N LYS A 467 2.91 -2.19 10.07
CA LYS A 467 3.60 -2.13 8.78
C LYS A 467 2.76 -2.77 7.66
N ILE A 468 2.12 -3.90 7.92
CA ILE A 468 1.30 -4.62 6.94
C ILE A 468 0.13 -3.75 6.49
N ILE A 469 -0.63 -3.17 7.41
CA ILE A 469 -1.80 -2.33 7.08
C ILE A 469 -1.43 -1.04 6.32
N CYS A 470 -0.16 -0.64 6.31
CA CYS A 470 0.34 0.48 5.51
C CYS A 470 0.65 0.08 4.05
N THR A 471 0.75 -1.21 3.73
CA THR A 471 1.02 -1.68 2.35
C THR A 471 -0.21 -1.56 1.45
N ASN A 472 -0.08 -1.78 0.14
CA ASN A 472 -1.22 -1.83 -0.77
C ASN A 472 -2.17 -3.01 -0.44
N SER A 473 -3.43 -2.97 -0.89
CA SER A 473 -4.46 -3.94 -0.50
C SER A 473 -4.10 -5.40 -0.82
N ALA A 474 -3.41 -5.65 -1.93
CA ALA A 474 -2.97 -6.99 -2.32
C ALA A 474 -1.92 -7.54 -1.34
N TRP A 475 -0.91 -6.74 -1.00
CA TRP A 475 0.10 -7.10 0.00
C TRP A 475 -0.47 -7.18 1.41
N GLN A 476 -1.42 -6.31 1.77
CA GLN A 476 -2.16 -6.42 3.03
C GLN A 476 -2.76 -7.80 3.14
N ARG A 477 -3.56 -8.23 2.16
CA ARG A 477 -4.21 -9.55 2.20
C ARG A 477 -3.19 -10.68 2.28
N ARG A 478 -2.15 -10.66 1.43
CA ARG A 478 -1.12 -11.71 1.38
C ARG A 478 -0.37 -11.85 2.72
N LYS A 479 0.00 -10.73 3.35
CA LYS A 479 0.75 -10.74 4.62
C LYS A 479 -0.14 -11.01 5.83
N LEU A 480 -1.36 -10.46 5.88
CA LEU A 480 -2.33 -10.77 6.93
C LEU A 480 -2.64 -12.28 6.94
N GLY A 481 -2.76 -12.88 5.75
CA GLY A 481 -2.87 -14.34 5.58
C GLY A 481 -1.80 -15.14 6.33
N LYS A 482 -0.54 -14.70 6.25
CA LYS A 482 0.60 -15.40 6.85
C LYS A 482 0.75 -15.12 8.34
N ILE A 483 0.61 -13.85 8.75
CA ILE A 483 0.86 -13.44 10.15
C ILE A 483 -0.18 -14.04 11.12
N MET A 484 -1.37 -14.43 10.65
CA MET A 484 -2.39 -15.07 11.49
C MET A 484 -1.87 -16.29 12.26
N GLN A 485 -1.00 -17.10 11.64
CA GLN A 485 -0.40 -18.26 12.31
C GLN A 485 0.49 -17.81 13.48
N ASP A 486 1.30 -16.76 13.30
CA ASP A 486 2.16 -16.24 14.35
C ASP A 486 1.34 -15.70 15.54
N TRP A 487 0.23 -14.99 15.26
CA TRP A 487 -0.70 -14.53 16.30
C TRP A 487 -1.31 -15.70 17.08
N ARG A 488 -1.67 -16.80 16.39
CA ARG A 488 -2.19 -18.01 17.05
C ARG A 488 -1.13 -18.68 17.92
N VAL A 489 0.12 -18.78 17.44
CA VAL A 489 1.22 -19.36 18.22
C VAL A 489 1.44 -18.57 19.51
N ILE A 490 1.46 -17.24 19.45
CA ILE A 490 1.58 -16.39 20.64
C ILE A 490 0.38 -16.57 21.59
N TYR A 491 -0.84 -16.68 21.06
CA TYR A 491 -2.01 -16.99 21.88
C TYR A 491 -1.84 -18.31 22.66
N LEU A 492 -1.43 -19.39 21.99
CA LEU A 492 -1.24 -20.70 22.63
C LEU A 492 -0.14 -20.65 23.69
N GLN A 493 0.96 -19.96 23.42
CA GLN A 493 2.03 -19.76 24.41
C GLN A 493 1.53 -19.00 25.64
N LEU A 494 0.79 -17.90 25.43
CA LEU A 494 0.18 -17.12 26.51
C LEU A 494 -0.80 -17.97 27.33
N GLU A 495 -1.61 -18.79 26.67
CA GLU A 495 -2.57 -19.68 27.33
C GLU A 495 -1.85 -20.75 28.19
N MET A 496 -0.78 -21.35 27.67
CA MET A 496 0.02 -22.34 28.42
C MET A 496 0.67 -21.72 29.67
N VAL A 497 1.23 -20.52 29.54
CA VAL A 497 1.82 -19.78 30.67
C VAL A 497 0.74 -19.42 31.68
N PHE A 498 -0.41 -18.93 31.23
CA PHE A 498 -1.55 -18.62 32.09
C PHE A 498 -2.02 -19.83 32.89
N LYS A 499 -2.17 -21.00 32.24
CA LYS A 499 -2.54 -22.25 32.90
C LYS A 499 -1.51 -22.69 33.94
N LYS A 500 -0.21 -22.53 33.65
CA LYS A 500 0.88 -22.86 34.57
C LYS A 500 0.88 -21.96 35.82
N GLU A 501 0.57 -20.68 35.68
CA GLU A 501 0.57 -19.74 36.81
C GLU A 501 -0.69 -19.84 37.69
N CYS A 502 -1.84 -20.21 37.12
CA CYS A 502 -3.10 -20.39 37.86
C CYS A 502 -3.21 -21.73 38.61
N GLY A 503 -2.36 -22.72 38.29
CA GLY A 503 -2.49 -24.10 38.77
C GLY A 503 -3.71 -24.82 38.17
N GLU A 504 -3.77 -26.15 38.30
CA GLU A 504 -4.82 -27.03 37.72
C GLU A 504 -6.27 -26.70 38.17
N ASN A 505 -6.46 -25.74 39.08
CA ASN A 505 -7.78 -25.20 39.46
C ASN A 505 -8.33 -24.14 38.47
N ALA A 506 -7.75 -24.02 37.28
CA ALA A 506 -8.29 -23.22 36.17
C ALA A 506 -9.58 -23.82 35.54
N SER A 507 -10.36 -24.61 36.28
CA SER A 507 -11.74 -24.95 35.89
C SER A 507 -12.65 -23.72 35.83
N MET A 508 -12.26 -22.58 36.41
CA MET A 508 -12.94 -21.29 36.21
C MET A 508 -12.90 -20.81 34.74
N LEU A 509 -11.86 -21.15 33.95
CA LEU A 509 -11.82 -20.82 32.51
C LEU A 509 -12.58 -21.83 31.62
N ASN A 510 -12.97 -22.99 32.14
CA ASN A 510 -13.74 -23.97 31.36
C ASN A 510 -15.20 -24.08 31.79
N GLU A 511 -15.53 -23.71 33.05
CA GLU A 511 -16.89 -23.80 33.58
C GLU A 511 -17.66 -22.46 33.57
N GLU A 512 -17.01 -21.29 33.71
CA GLU A 512 -17.68 -20.00 33.43
C GLU A 512 -17.75 -19.69 31.93
N TRP A 513 -16.96 -20.39 31.10
CA TRP A 513 -16.99 -20.29 29.63
C TRP A 513 -17.98 -21.28 28.99
N LYS A 514 -18.69 -22.04 29.82
CA LYS A 514 -19.99 -22.65 29.51
C LYS A 514 -21.15 -21.71 29.86
N PHE A 515 -20.96 -20.38 29.84
CA PHE A 515 -22.08 -19.47 29.63
C PHE A 515 -22.61 -19.65 28.20
N GLY A 516 -23.56 -20.59 28.06
CA GLY A 516 -24.52 -20.68 26.96
C GLY A 516 -23.92 -20.56 25.56
N GLY A 517 -23.41 -21.69 25.03
CA GLY A 517 -23.22 -21.83 23.59
C GLY A 517 -24.45 -21.29 22.85
N MET A 518 -24.24 -20.33 21.95
CA MET A 518 -25.24 -19.77 21.03
C MET A 518 -26.55 -19.23 21.64
N SER A 519 -26.71 -19.14 22.96
CA SER A 519 -28.03 -18.93 23.58
C SER A 519 -28.19 -17.61 24.36
N SER A 520 -27.11 -16.83 24.56
CA SER A 520 -27.21 -15.51 25.22
C SER A 520 -27.21 -14.32 24.24
N LEU A 521 -26.69 -14.48 23.03
CA LEU A 521 -26.63 -13.42 22.00
C LEU A 521 -27.67 -13.56 20.87
N ARG A 522 -28.39 -14.69 20.79
CA ARG A 522 -29.76 -14.81 20.25
C ARG A 522 -30.43 -16.04 20.90
N GLN A 523 -31.41 -15.84 21.77
CA GLN A 523 -32.43 -16.87 22.01
C GLN A 523 -33.37 -16.87 20.80
N PHE A 524 -33.35 -17.91 19.96
CA PHE A 524 -34.54 -18.57 19.35
C PHE A 524 -34.10 -19.77 18.49
N PRO A 525 -34.98 -20.78 18.27
CA PRO A 525 -34.62 -22.19 18.36
C PRO A 525 -34.95 -22.95 17.07
N LEU A 526 -33.96 -23.57 16.43
CA LEU A 526 -34.24 -24.72 15.58
C LEU A 526 -34.41 -25.93 16.51
N ASN A 527 -35.62 -26.49 16.53
CA ASN A 527 -36.09 -27.63 17.33
C ASN A 527 -36.41 -27.41 18.83
N LYS A 528 -37.67 -27.05 19.13
CA LYS A 528 -38.34 -27.49 20.37
C LYS A 528 -39.20 -28.72 20.08
N SER A 529 -38.63 -29.90 20.33
CA SER A 529 -39.41 -31.09 20.65
C SER A 529 -38.63 -31.91 21.67
N LYS A 530 -39.27 -32.11 22.84
CA LYS A 530 -38.92 -33.03 23.95
C LYS A 530 -38.03 -32.47 25.09
N ARG A 531 -38.72 -32.36 26.24
CA ARG A 531 -38.43 -32.97 27.57
C ARG A 531 -38.07 -32.05 28.75
N ASN A 532 -39.01 -32.08 29.70
CA ASN A 532 -38.87 -32.49 31.11
C ASN A 532 -37.84 -31.81 32.01
N ILE A 533 -38.41 -31.08 32.97
CA ILE A 533 -37.84 -30.59 34.22
C ILE A 533 -37.42 -31.78 35.12
N PRO A 534 -36.28 -31.69 35.83
CA PRO A 534 -36.25 -32.15 37.21
C PRO A 534 -35.69 -31.11 38.20
N LYS A 535 -36.03 -31.38 39.46
CA LYS A 535 -36.04 -30.52 40.65
C LYS A 535 -34.65 -30.21 41.23
N LYS A 536 -34.53 -28.97 41.73
CA LYS A 536 -33.90 -28.50 42.99
C LYS A 536 -33.01 -29.50 43.74
N ILE A 537 -31.70 -29.20 43.87
CA ILE A 537 -30.82 -29.74 44.92
C ILE A 537 -30.16 -28.57 45.65
N SER A 538 -30.35 -28.57 46.97
CA SER A 538 -29.80 -27.66 47.97
C SER A 538 -28.40 -28.15 48.38
N MET A 539 -27.41 -27.25 48.49
CA MET A 539 -26.15 -27.55 49.19
C MET A 539 -25.98 -26.66 50.43
N LYS A 540 -25.68 -27.34 51.53
CA LYS A 540 -25.44 -26.82 52.89
C LYS A 540 -24.17 -25.95 52.92
N ARG A 541 -24.19 -24.96 53.81
CA ARG A 541 -22.99 -24.23 54.26
C ARG A 541 -22.25 -25.08 55.28
N ASP A 542 -20.95 -25.23 55.11
CA ASP A 542 -20.03 -25.46 56.22
C ASP A 542 -19.06 -24.28 56.34
N ASN A 543 -18.98 -23.80 57.58
CA ASN A 543 -18.16 -22.70 58.06
C ASN A 543 -16.94 -23.31 58.76
N THR A 544 -15.73 -23.05 58.28
CA THR A 544 -14.54 -23.00 59.15
C THR A 544 -13.58 -21.95 58.58
N GLY A 545 -13.37 -20.89 59.35
CA GLY A 545 -12.39 -19.86 59.05
C GLY A 545 -11.04 -20.17 59.68
N MET A 546 -9.97 -19.60 59.12
CA MET A 546 -8.86 -18.94 59.80
C MET A 546 -8.04 -18.15 58.76
N PRO A 547 -7.38 -17.03 59.12
CA PRO A 547 -6.90 -16.01 58.19
C PRO A 547 -5.43 -16.25 57.80
N VAL A 548 -5.10 -16.04 56.52
CA VAL A 548 -3.69 -15.89 56.08
C VAL A 548 -3.59 -14.58 55.32
N GLN A 549 -2.98 -13.60 55.98
CA GLN A 549 -2.70 -12.28 55.45
C GLN A 549 -1.23 -12.22 54.97
N ASN A 550 -1.02 -11.55 53.82
CA ASN A 550 0.22 -10.88 53.37
C ASN A 550 1.32 -11.66 52.60
N HIS A 551 0.98 -12.45 51.58
CA HIS A 551 1.90 -12.71 50.43
C HIS A 551 1.20 -12.79 49.04
N LEU A 552 -0.08 -12.41 48.96
CA LEU A 552 -0.99 -12.74 47.84
C LEU A 552 -1.27 -11.61 46.83
N ASP A 553 -0.70 -10.41 47.01
CA ASP A 553 -1.07 -9.26 46.15
C ASP A 553 -0.36 -9.26 44.79
N GLY A 554 0.88 -9.78 44.71
CA GLY A 554 1.63 -9.88 43.45
C GLY A 554 1.05 -10.90 42.48
N ARG A 555 0.84 -12.15 42.92
CA ARG A 555 0.41 -13.28 42.09
C ARG A 555 -0.98 -13.05 41.44
N ASN A 556 -1.89 -12.38 42.15
CA ASN A 556 -3.20 -11.99 41.61
C ASN A 556 -3.15 -10.88 40.56
N SER A 557 -2.08 -10.06 40.54
CA SER A 557 -1.89 -9.04 39.52
C SER A 557 -1.41 -9.64 38.20
N TRP A 558 -0.51 -10.63 38.24
CA TRP A 558 0.01 -11.31 37.05
C TRP A 558 -1.08 -12.01 36.26
N VAL A 559 -1.90 -12.81 36.95
CA VAL A 559 -3.04 -13.53 36.36
C VAL A 559 -3.99 -12.56 35.65
N LYS A 560 -4.31 -11.41 36.25
CA LYS A 560 -5.17 -10.41 35.61
C LYS A 560 -4.54 -9.81 34.36
N ILE A 561 -3.25 -9.47 34.40
CA ILE A 561 -2.53 -8.91 33.25
C ILE A 561 -2.57 -9.89 32.07
N PHE A 562 -2.23 -11.15 32.31
CA PHE A 562 -2.28 -12.18 31.29
C PHE A 562 -3.69 -12.41 30.75
N GLN A 563 -4.71 -12.43 31.61
CA GLN A 563 -6.10 -12.59 31.18
C GLN A 563 -6.54 -11.47 30.23
N HIS A 564 -6.22 -10.22 30.53
CA HIS A 564 -6.53 -9.08 29.67
C HIS A 564 -5.79 -9.15 28.32
N ILE A 565 -4.49 -9.46 28.35
CA ILE A 565 -3.68 -9.60 27.14
C ILE A 565 -4.20 -10.76 26.28
N LEU A 566 -4.54 -11.90 26.87
CA LEU A 566 -5.04 -13.08 26.17
C LEU A 566 -6.35 -12.77 25.42
N ILE A 567 -7.32 -12.15 26.09
CA ILE A 567 -8.60 -11.73 25.48
C ILE A 567 -8.34 -10.74 24.33
N TRP A 568 -7.43 -9.79 24.53
CA TRP A 568 -7.07 -8.81 23.51
C TRP A 568 -6.37 -9.46 22.30
N VAL A 569 -5.43 -10.38 22.51
CA VAL A 569 -4.76 -11.12 21.42
C VAL A 569 -5.78 -11.90 20.58
N GLU A 570 -6.76 -12.55 21.21
CA GLU A 570 -7.84 -13.22 20.47
C GLU A 570 -8.68 -12.23 19.67
N GLU A 571 -9.12 -11.13 20.28
CA GLU A 571 -9.88 -10.09 19.59
C GLU A 571 -9.13 -9.57 18.36
N GLN A 572 -7.84 -9.26 18.50
CA GLN A 572 -6.99 -8.82 17.39
C GLN A 572 -6.84 -9.90 16.31
N THR A 573 -6.74 -11.17 16.70
CA THR A 573 -6.66 -12.29 15.76
C THR A 573 -7.93 -12.38 14.89
N TYR A 574 -9.11 -12.27 15.50
CA TYR A 574 -10.37 -12.25 14.75
C TYR A 574 -10.55 -10.97 13.93
N TRP A 575 -10.04 -9.83 14.40
CA TRP A 575 -10.02 -8.60 13.61
C TRP A 575 -9.17 -8.77 12.35
N ILE A 576 -7.97 -9.33 12.46
CA ILE A 576 -7.08 -9.67 11.32
C ILE A 576 -7.79 -10.62 10.35
N ALA A 577 -8.40 -11.69 10.86
CA ALA A 577 -9.14 -12.66 10.04
C ALA A 577 -10.32 -12.01 9.29
N SER A 578 -11.08 -11.14 9.96
CA SER A 578 -12.17 -10.40 9.33
C SER A 578 -11.66 -9.50 8.20
N ARG A 579 -10.54 -8.79 8.42
CA ARG A 579 -9.93 -7.92 7.40
C ARG A 579 -9.39 -8.72 6.23
N PHE A 580 -8.79 -9.89 6.47
CA PHE A 580 -8.31 -10.80 5.42
C PHE A 580 -9.44 -11.24 4.47
N LEU A 581 -10.61 -11.59 5.02
CA LEU A 581 -11.79 -11.96 4.24
C LEU A 581 -12.39 -10.77 3.50
N ILE A 582 -12.53 -9.62 4.16
CA ILE A 582 -13.07 -8.39 3.54
C ILE A 582 -12.20 -7.92 2.37
N LEU A 583 -10.87 -7.94 2.53
CA LEU A 583 -9.93 -7.60 1.45
C LEU A 583 -10.08 -8.53 0.24
N GLY A 584 -10.55 -9.76 0.42
CA GLY A 584 -10.83 -10.65 -0.71
C GLY A 584 -11.99 -10.17 -1.59
N PHE A 585 -13.00 -9.52 -1.00
CA PHE A 585 -14.06 -8.86 -1.77
C PHE A 585 -13.56 -7.59 -2.45
N GLU A 586 -12.81 -6.74 -1.74
CA GLU A 586 -12.24 -5.50 -2.30
C GLU A 586 -11.29 -5.76 -3.49
N LEU A 587 -10.64 -6.93 -3.51
CA LEU A 587 -9.72 -7.38 -4.58
C LEU A 587 -10.40 -8.30 -5.61
N GLU A 588 -11.72 -8.46 -5.56
CA GLU A 588 -12.49 -9.30 -6.49
C GLU A 588 -11.99 -10.76 -6.60
N LEU A 589 -11.52 -11.33 -5.49
CA LEU A 589 -10.95 -12.69 -5.46
C LEU A 589 -11.98 -13.79 -5.32
N TYR A 590 -13.25 -13.44 -5.14
CA TYR A 590 -14.35 -14.37 -4.92
C TYR A 590 -15.33 -14.32 -6.07
N SER A 591 -15.68 -15.50 -6.60
CA SER A 591 -16.75 -15.60 -7.60
C SER A 591 -18.13 -15.64 -6.92
N PRO A 592 -19.23 -15.29 -7.64
CA PRO A 592 -20.58 -15.31 -7.08
C PRO A 592 -21.01 -16.65 -6.47
N ASN A 593 -20.48 -17.75 -7.01
CA ASN A 593 -20.77 -19.10 -6.52
C ASN A 593 -20.11 -19.42 -5.18
N GLU A 594 -19.09 -18.65 -4.79
CA GLU A 594 -18.33 -18.82 -3.56
C GLU A 594 -18.78 -17.85 -2.46
N TYR A 595 -19.63 -16.86 -2.79
CA TYR A 595 -20.14 -15.90 -1.82
C TYR A 595 -20.82 -16.58 -0.64
N CYS A 596 -21.53 -17.69 -0.86
CA CYS A 596 -22.20 -18.41 0.23
C CYS A 596 -21.22 -18.89 1.30
N MET A 597 -20.10 -19.52 0.91
CA MET A 597 -19.11 -20.04 1.87
C MET A 597 -18.28 -18.91 2.49
N VAL A 598 -17.96 -17.85 1.72
CA VAL A 598 -17.18 -16.72 2.21
C VAL A 598 -17.98 -15.88 3.21
N TYR A 599 -19.25 -15.56 2.91
CA TYR A 599 -20.12 -14.87 3.87
C TYR A 599 -20.38 -15.72 5.11
N TRP A 600 -20.51 -17.03 4.97
CA TRP A 600 -20.66 -17.92 6.12
C TRP A 600 -19.43 -17.84 7.02
N TYR A 601 -18.22 -17.95 6.45
CA TYR A 601 -17.00 -17.90 7.22
C TYR A 601 -16.80 -16.53 7.88
N LEU A 602 -17.09 -15.45 7.14
CA LEU A 602 -17.07 -14.08 7.65
C LEU A 602 -18.06 -13.92 8.82
N TYR A 603 -19.27 -14.46 8.70
CA TYR A 603 -20.26 -14.48 9.78
C TYR A 603 -19.70 -15.14 11.05
N VAL A 604 -19.12 -16.34 10.94
CA VAL A 604 -18.57 -17.05 12.11
C VAL A 604 -17.42 -16.25 12.74
N VAL A 605 -16.52 -15.68 11.93
CA VAL A 605 -15.41 -14.84 12.41
C VAL A 605 -15.93 -13.58 13.11
N LEU A 606 -16.94 -12.90 12.55
CA LEU A 606 -17.53 -11.70 13.15
C LEU A 606 -18.24 -12.00 14.47
N VAL A 607 -18.91 -13.14 14.60
CA VAL A 607 -19.50 -13.59 15.87
C VAL A 607 -18.41 -13.72 16.95
N LYS A 608 -17.29 -14.38 16.62
CA LYS A 608 -16.16 -14.51 17.55
C LYS A 608 -15.51 -13.18 17.89
N LEU A 609 -15.37 -12.28 16.92
CA LEU A 609 -14.90 -10.93 17.17
C LEU A 609 -15.81 -10.20 18.16
N ALA A 610 -17.13 -10.22 17.94
CA ALA A 610 -18.10 -9.58 18.81
C ALA A 610 -18.11 -10.16 20.24
N GLU A 611 -18.00 -11.48 20.38
CA GLU A 611 -17.86 -12.17 21.67
C GLU A 611 -16.64 -11.65 22.44
N LYS A 612 -15.46 -11.59 21.79
CA LYS A 612 -14.21 -11.17 22.43
C LYS A 612 -14.18 -9.67 22.73
N THR A 613 -14.71 -8.83 21.84
CA THR A 613 -14.87 -7.39 22.11
C THR A 613 -15.80 -7.15 23.31
N HIS A 614 -16.92 -7.86 23.40
CA HIS A 614 -17.82 -7.76 24.55
C HIS A 614 -17.14 -8.20 25.86
N LEU A 615 -16.40 -9.31 25.83
CA LEU A 615 -15.64 -9.80 26.99
C LEU A 615 -14.60 -8.78 27.46
N LYS A 616 -13.80 -8.20 26.55
CA LYS A 616 -12.82 -7.15 26.88
C LYS A 616 -13.48 -5.98 27.62
N MET A 617 -14.63 -5.54 27.16
CA MET A 617 -15.38 -4.44 27.78
C MET A 617 -15.98 -4.83 29.14
N ALA A 618 -16.48 -6.06 29.28
CA ALA A 618 -17.03 -6.57 30.53
C ALA A 618 -15.97 -6.66 31.64
N VAL A 619 -14.79 -7.21 31.34
CA VAL A 619 -13.68 -7.34 32.30
C VAL A 619 -13.22 -5.96 32.80
N THR A 620 -13.21 -4.95 31.93
CA THR A 620 -12.86 -3.57 32.29
C THR A 620 -13.84 -2.97 33.31
N SER A 621 -15.15 -3.20 33.14
CA SER A 621 -16.22 -2.65 33.99
C SER A 621 -16.30 -3.25 35.41
N GLY A 622 -15.80 -4.48 35.60
CA GLY A 622 -15.83 -5.19 36.89
C GLY A 622 -14.82 -4.67 37.93
N SER A 623 -13.81 -3.91 37.52
CA SER A 623 -12.68 -3.50 38.38
C SER A 623 -12.96 -2.28 39.28
N GLY A 624 -14.07 -1.56 39.08
CA GLY A 624 -14.35 -0.26 39.72
C GLY A 624 -15.19 -0.24 41.00
N LYS A 625 -15.70 -1.37 41.51
CA LYS A 625 -16.56 -1.39 42.72
C LYS A 625 -15.81 -1.86 43.97
N ARG A 626 -14.94 -1.04 44.54
CA ARG A 626 -14.46 -1.23 45.93
C ARG A 626 -15.50 -0.67 46.92
N ARG A 627 -15.91 -1.56 47.83
CA ARG A 627 -16.93 -1.41 48.87
C ARG A 627 -16.74 -0.16 49.75
N GLY A 628 -17.61 0.84 49.58
CA GLY A 628 -17.93 1.82 50.62
C GLY A 628 -19.04 1.26 51.51
N LYS A 629 -18.72 0.92 52.76
CA LYS A 629 -19.68 0.44 53.77
C LYS A 629 -20.44 1.66 54.32
N LYS A 630 -21.70 1.87 53.94
CA LYS A 630 -22.66 2.66 54.74
C LYS A 630 -24.09 2.12 54.62
N LYS A 631 -24.79 2.25 55.74
CA LYS A 631 -25.99 1.57 56.24
C LYS A 631 -27.26 1.90 55.41
N ARG A 632 -28.16 0.90 55.28
CA ARG A 632 -29.64 0.88 55.03
C ARG A 632 -30.32 2.27 54.82
N ASP A 633 -31.21 2.49 53.83
CA ASP A 633 -32.55 1.89 53.74
C ASP A 633 -33.30 2.18 52.41
N THR A 634 -34.29 1.34 52.12
CA THR A 634 -35.44 1.48 51.18
C THR A 634 -35.23 1.44 49.65
N SER A 635 -36.13 0.65 49.06
CA SER A 635 -36.22 0.12 47.71
C SER A 635 -36.65 1.11 46.63
N LYS A 636 -35.96 1.07 45.48
CA LYS A 636 -36.58 1.08 44.15
C LYS A 636 -35.76 0.16 43.25
N ASP A 637 -36.37 -0.97 42.91
CA ASP A 637 -35.90 -1.94 41.93
C ASP A 637 -35.99 -1.28 40.54
N VAL A 638 -34.87 -0.72 40.09
CA VAL A 638 -34.65 -0.42 38.67
C VAL A 638 -33.54 -1.36 38.26
N SER A 639 -33.95 -2.49 37.71
CA SER A 639 -33.12 -3.37 36.89
C SER A 639 -32.31 -2.50 35.93
N LYS A 640 -31.02 -2.31 36.22
CA LYS A 640 -30.07 -1.73 35.26
C LYS A 640 -30.01 -2.69 34.08
N GLU A 641 -30.76 -2.40 33.02
CA GLU A 641 -30.59 -3.06 31.74
C GLU A 641 -29.12 -2.99 31.36
N TYR A 642 -28.51 -4.15 31.13
CA TYR A 642 -27.17 -4.26 30.60
C TYR A 642 -27.20 -3.71 29.16
N GLN A 643 -26.88 -2.43 28.99
CA GLN A 643 -26.84 -1.82 27.67
C GLN A 643 -25.63 -2.38 26.90
N ILE A 644 -25.89 -3.06 25.78
CA ILE A 644 -24.84 -3.64 24.93
C ILE A 644 -23.98 -2.47 24.40
N PRO A 645 -22.64 -2.56 24.48
CA PRO A 645 -21.78 -1.49 24.01
C PRO A 645 -22.00 -1.17 22.51
N PRO A 646 -21.95 0.12 22.10
CA PRO A 646 -22.19 0.51 20.71
C PRO A 646 -21.27 -0.17 19.68
N ALA A 647 -20.01 -0.45 20.05
CA ALA A 647 -19.06 -1.17 19.19
C ALA A 647 -19.50 -2.62 18.93
N VAL A 648 -20.07 -3.29 19.94
CA VAL A 648 -20.58 -4.66 19.81
C VAL A 648 -21.87 -4.67 18.99
N LEU A 649 -22.77 -3.71 19.21
CA LEU A 649 -23.98 -3.56 18.39
C LEU A 649 -23.66 -3.28 16.92
N PHE A 650 -22.60 -2.50 16.63
CA PHE A 650 -22.14 -2.29 15.26
C PHE A 650 -21.66 -3.59 14.60
N LEU A 651 -20.87 -4.41 15.31
CA LEU A 651 -20.49 -5.74 14.83
C LEU A 651 -21.71 -6.64 14.64
N GLN A 652 -22.71 -6.58 15.52
CA GLN A 652 -23.96 -7.35 15.37
C GLN A 652 -24.73 -6.97 14.10
N CYS A 653 -24.70 -5.71 13.69
CA CYS A 653 -25.26 -5.29 12.40
C CYS A 653 -24.57 -6.00 11.22
N GLN A 654 -23.24 -6.07 11.23
CA GLN A 654 -22.46 -6.77 10.21
C GLN A 654 -22.68 -8.29 10.25
N ILE A 655 -22.79 -8.88 11.44
CA ILE A 655 -23.13 -10.31 11.65
C ILE A 655 -24.48 -10.63 10.99
N CYS A 656 -25.50 -9.80 11.23
CA CYS A 656 -26.83 -10.01 10.63
C CYS A 656 -26.80 -9.94 9.10
N LEU A 657 -26.01 -9.03 8.53
CA LEU A 657 -25.86 -8.91 7.08
C LEU A 657 -25.16 -10.15 6.49
N ALA A 658 -24.05 -10.58 7.10
CA ALA A 658 -23.32 -11.76 6.66
C ALA A 658 -24.18 -13.03 6.78
N GLU A 659 -24.89 -13.21 7.89
CA GLU A 659 -25.83 -14.32 8.11
C GLU A 659 -26.98 -14.29 7.10
N GLY A 660 -27.62 -13.13 6.91
CA GLY A 660 -28.72 -12.97 5.97
C GLY A 660 -28.31 -13.29 4.54
N LEU A 661 -27.13 -12.82 4.10
CA LEU A 661 -26.57 -13.12 2.78
C LEU A 661 -26.24 -14.60 2.63
N THR A 662 -25.61 -15.20 3.63
CA THR A 662 -25.30 -16.64 3.67
C THR A 662 -26.56 -17.47 3.48
N MET A 663 -27.58 -17.20 4.29
CA MET A 663 -28.84 -17.95 4.26
C MET A 663 -29.59 -17.73 2.95
N MET A 664 -29.53 -16.51 2.38
CA MET A 664 -30.21 -16.20 1.12
C MET A 664 -29.56 -16.89 -0.07
N LEU A 665 -28.23 -16.87 -0.13
CA LEU A 665 -27.46 -17.60 -1.14
C LEU A 665 -27.66 -19.12 -1.01
N ALA A 666 -27.67 -19.65 0.21
CA ALA A 666 -27.95 -21.06 0.45
C ALA A 666 -29.37 -21.47 0.03
N ALA A 667 -30.38 -20.63 0.30
CA ALA A 667 -31.76 -20.88 -0.14
C ALA A 667 -31.90 -20.82 -1.67
N LEU A 668 -31.26 -19.86 -2.34
CA LEU A 668 -31.19 -19.77 -3.81
C LEU A 668 -30.57 -21.04 -4.41
N ARG A 669 -29.46 -21.53 -3.82
CA ARG A 669 -28.80 -22.78 -4.23
C ARG A 669 -29.72 -23.99 -4.04
N ASN A 670 -30.35 -24.12 -2.88
CA ASN A 670 -31.12 -25.31 -2.52
C ASN A 670 -32.48 -25.40 -3.24
N GLU A 671 -33.17 -24.28 -3.41
CA GLU A 671 -34.54 -24.26 -3.98
C GLU A 671 -34.58 -23.95 -5.47
N GLN A 672 -33.66 -23.12 -5.98
CA GLN A 672 -33.67 -22.66 -7.38
C GLN A 672 -32.48 -23.19 -8.20
N ARG A 673 -31.56 -23.95 -7.60
CA ARG A 673 -30.30 -24.42 -8.21
C ARG A 673 -29.46 -23.31 -8.87
N ILE A 674 -29.64 -22.06 -8.42
CA ILE A 674 -28.83 -20.94 -8.85
C ILE A 674 -27.48 -21.04 -8.14
N PHE A 675 -26.39 -20.79 -8.86
CA PHE A 675 -25.01 -20.87 -8.37
C PHE A 675 -24.46 -22.28 -8.08
N GLU A 676 -25.14 -23.35 -8.52
CA GLU A 676 -24.60 -24.71 -8.47
C GLU A 676 -23.45 -24.87 -9.50
N ILE A 677 -22.21 -25.05 -9.04
CA ILE A 677 -21.07 -25.36 -9.92
C ILE A 677 -20.94 -26.86 -10.08
N ARG A 678 -20.94 -27.32 -11.34
CA ARG A 678 -20.57 -28.69 -11.73
C ARG A 678 -19.24 -28.66 -12.46
N SER A 679 -18.16 -28.83 -11.71
CA SER A 679 -16.80 -28.95 -12.25
C SER A 679 -16.34 -30.41 -12.17
N PRO A 680 -15.76 -30.98 -13.25
CA PRO A 680 -15.17 -32.31 -13.20
C PRO A 680 -13.82 -32.32 -12.47
N PHE A 681 -13.22 -31.15 -12.21
CA PHE A 681 -11.87 -31.02 -11.65
C PHE A 681 -11.83 -30.70 -10.16
N ASN A 682 -12.86 -30.04 -9.62
CA ASN A 682 -12.89 -29.66 -8.21
C ASN A 682 -14.30 -29.70 -7.60
N THR A 683 -14.36 -30.25 -6.41
CA THR A 683 -15.54 -30.33 -5.56
C THR A 683 -15.76 -29.03 -4.78
N GLU A 684 -16.94 -28.86 -4.16
CA GLU A 684 -17.17 -27.75 -3.20
C GLU A 684 -16.24 -27.84 -1.97
N TYR A 685 -15.93 -29.07 -1.54
CA TYR A 685 -14.98 -29.33 -0.45
C TYR A 685 -13.57 -28.81 -0.77
N GLU A 686 -13.01 -29.16 -1.93
CA GLU A 686 -11.65 -28.74 -2.30
C GLU A 686 -11.56 -27.22 -2.43
N ARG A 687 -12.58 -26.57 -3.00
CA ARG A 687 -12.65 -25.11 -3.06
C ARG A 687 -12.74 -24.47 -1.68
N PHE A 688 -13.52 -25.05 -0.78
CA PHE A 688 -13.57 -24.59 0.61
C PHE A 688 -12.19 -24.67 1.27
N ILE A 689 -11.47 -25.78 1.11
CA ILE A 689 -10.11 -25.91 1.64
C ILE A 689 -9.18 -24.87 1.03
N GLN A 690 -9.18 -24.68 -0.29
CA GLN A 690 -8.31 -23.71 -0.97
C GLN A 690 -8.54 -22.26 -0.51
N HIS A 691 -9.80 -21.86 -0.34
CA HIS A 691 -10.14 -20.48 0.09
C HIS A 691 -9.79 -20.21 1.55
N PHE A 692 -9.96 -21.21 2.41
CA PHE A 692 -9.81 -21.05 3.87
C PHE A 692 -8.55 -21.71 4.43
N GLU A 693 -7.63 -22.19 3.59
CA GLU A 693 -6.42 -22.92 4.01
C GLU A 693 -5.62 -22.18 5.06
N LEU A 694 -5.37 -20.87 4.85
CA LEU A 694 -4.59 -20.05 5.78
C LEU A 694 -5.28 -19.89 7.14
N LEU A 695 -6.61 -19.74 7.14
CA LEU A 695 -7.43 -19.62 8.34
C LEU A 695 -7.52 -20.96 9.09
N GLN A 696 -7.70 -22.06 8.37
CA GLN A 696 -7.76 -23.41 8.93
C GLN A 696 -6.41 -23.83 9.52
N LYS A 697 -5.30 -23.57 8.83
CA LYS A 697 -3.95 -23.83 9.38
C LYS A 697 -3.68 -23.02 10.64
N ALA A 698 -4.23 -21.80 10.74
CA ALA A 698 -4.17 -21.00 11.95
C ALA A 698 -5.23 -21.39 13.01
N SER A 699 -6.11 -22.37 12.75
CA SER A 699 -7.23 -22.76 13.62
C SER A 699 -8.17 -21.59 13.99
N ILE A 700 -8.50 -20.73 13.01
CA ILE A 700 -9.34 -19.54 13.24
C ILE A 700 -10.62 -19.65 12.39
N PRO A 701 -11.82 -19.79 12.99
CA PRO A 701 -12.10 -20.11 14.39
C PRO A 701 -11.86 -21.58 14.74
N ASP A 702 -11.73 -21.87 16.04
CA ASP A 702 -11.54 -23.23 16.53
C ASP A 702 -12.68 -24.17 16.12
N HIS A 703 -12.33 -25.39 15.71
CA HIS A 703 -13.25 -26.47 15.35
C HIS A 703 -14.20 -26.18 14.17
N ILE A 704 -13.89 -25.19 13.34
CA ILE A 704 -14.65 -24.90 12.11
C ILE A 704 -14.07 -25.69 10.94
N ALA A 705 -14.92 -26.50 10.31
CA ALA A 705 -14.58 -27.30 9.15
C ALA A 705 -15.72 -27.30 8.12
N TYR A 706 -15.46 -27.88 6.95
CA TYR A 706 -16.46 -27.98 5.88
C TYR A 706 -17.79 -28.65 6.32
N PRO A 707 -17.81 -29.71 7.15
CA PRO A 707 -19.08 -30.26 7.64
C PRO A 707 -19.95 -29.25 8.39
N SER A 708 -19.35 -28.32 9.14
CA SER A 708 -20.09 -27.25 9.84
C SER A 708 -20.75 -26.28 8.85
N PHE A 709 -20.09 -25.98 7.74
CA PHE A 709 -20.67 -25.18 6.66
C PHE A 709 -21.85 -25.91 6.02
N GLN A 710 -21.71 -27.20 5.72
CA GLN A 710 -22.79 -28.00 5.15
C GLN A 710 -23.98 -28.08 6.10
N GLU A 711 -23.78 -28.37 7.38
CA GLU A 711 -24.84 -28.47 8.38
C GLU A 711 -25.67 -27.18 8.45
N SER A 712 -25.00 -26.02 8.42
CA SER A 712 -25.67 -24.71 8.49
C SER A 712 -26.44 -24.32 7.22
N THR A 713 -26.02 -24.79 6.05
CA THR A 713 -26.58 -24.34 4.75
C THR A 713 -27.52 -25.35 4.09
N THR A 714 -27.46 -26.64 4.45
CA THR A 714 -28.24 -27.72 3.80
C THR A 714 -29.75 -27.52 3.92
N TYR A 715 -30.22 -26.99 5.06
CA TYR A 715 -31.65 -26.81 5.34
C TYR A 715 -32.13 -25.37 5.17
N ALA A 716 -31.31 -24.50 4.59
CA ALA A 716 -31.68 -23.12 4.31
C ALA A 716 -32.81 -23.09 3.28
N ARG A 717 -33.92 -22.44 3.64
CA ARG A 717 -35.15 -22.30 2.85
C ARG A 717 -35.73 -20.90 2.97
N PHE A 718 -36.32 -20.38 1.91
CA PHE A 718 -36.88 -19.01 1.89
C PHE A 718 -37.96 -18.78 2.96
N SER A 719 -38.76 -19.81 3.26
CA SER A 719 -39.76 -19.79 4.34
C SER A 719 -39.13 -19.54 5.73
N ASN A 720 -37.96 -20.12 5.99
CA ASN A 720 -37.23 -19.91 7.24
C ASN A 720 -36.65 -18.49 7.30
N LEU A 721 -36.13 -17.98 6.18
CA LEU A 721 -35.57 -16.63 6.11
C LEU A 721 -36.61 -15.52 6.30
N LEU A 722 -37.84 -15.71 5.81
CA LEU A 722 -38.93 -14.77 6.06
C LEU A 722 -39.33 -14.72 7.54
N MET A 723 -39.29 -15.88 8.20
CA MET A 723 -39.57 -16.00 9.63
C MET A 723 -38.48 -15.35 10.48
N TYR A 724 -37.21 -15.50 10.08
CA TYR A 724 -36.03 -14.97 10.76
C TYR A 724 -35.27 -14.00 9.83
N ASN A 725 -35.88 -12.83 9.59
CA ASN A 725 -35.34 -11.85 8.65
C ASN A 725 -34.17 -11.07 9.27
N CYS A 726 -32.96 -11.62 9.14
CA CYS A 726 -31.72 -11.02 9.64
C CYS A 726 -31.49 -9.59 9.12
N PHE A 727 -31.98 -9.25 7.91
CA PHE A 727 -31.88 -7.90 7.37
C PHE A 727 -32.72 -6.88 8.16
N LYS A 728 -33.91 -7.28 8.66
CA LYS A 728 -34.71 -6.41 9.55
C LYS A 728 -34.05 -6.23 10.92
N ASP A 729 -33.40 -7.26 11.44
CA ASP A 729 -32.63 -7.16 12.68
C ASP A 729 -31.43 -6.20 12.52
N ALA A 730 -30.73 -6.28 11.38
CA ALA A 730 -29.66 -5.34 11.05
C ALA A 730 -30.16 -3.89 11.04
N LEU A 731 -31.32 -3.63 10.40
CA LEU A 731 -31.94 -2.30 10.40
C LEU A 731 -32.34 -1.81 11.80
N ARG A 732 -32.83 -2.69 12.68
CA ARG A 732 -33.17 -2.34 14.07
C ARG A 732 -31.93 -1.91 14.84
N MET A 733 -30.86 -2.71 14.77
CA MET A 733 -29.61 -2.43 15.49
C MET A 733 -28.91 -1.19 14.93
N ALA A 734 -28.95 -0.98 13.62
CA ALA A 734 -28.41 0.23 13.01
C ALA A 734 -29.08 1.49 13.55
N LYS A 735 -30.41 1.49 13.70
CA LYS A 735 -31.16 2.61 14.29
C LYS A 735 -30.77 2.87 15.75
N GLU A 736 -30.56 1.82 16.54
CA GLU A 736 -30.18 1.91 17.95
C GLU A 736 -28.76 2.49 18.14
N VAL A 737 -27.82 2.10 17.28
CA VAL A 737 -26.42 2.55 17.35
C VAL A 737 -26.23 3.97 16.82
N LYS A 738 -27.11 4.41 15.90
CA LYS A 738 -26.99 5.69 15.19
C LYS A 738 -26.78 6.89 16.10
N SER A 739 -27.50 6.96 17.23
CA SER A 739 -27.35 8.05 18.21
C SER A 739 -25.98 8.06 18.88
N SER A 740 -25.39 6.87 19.09
CA SER A 740 -24.10 6.69 19.76
C SER A 740 -22.90 7.11 18.90
N PHE A 741 -23.05 7.17 17.56
CA PHE A 741 -21.99 7.58 16.63
C PHE A 741 -22.13 9.02 16.11
N SER A 742 -22.89 9.86 16.80
CA SER A 742 -23.11 11.26 16.38
C SER A 742 -21.81 12.07 16.24
N ASN A 743 -20.77 11.71 17.00
CA ASN A 743 -19.45 12.37 16.98
C ASN A 743 -18.45 11.71 16.02
N GLU A 744 -18.83 10.63 15.32
CA GLU A 744 -17.94 9.86 14.45
C GLU A 744 -18.53 9.77 13.03
N PRO A 745 -18.26 10.76 12.15
CA PRO A 745 -18.89 10.86 10.85
C PRO A 745 -18.58 9.66 9.95
N ASP A 746 -17.38 9.07 10.05
CA ASP A 746 -16.96 7.92 9.25
C ASP A 746 -17.74 6.66 9.60
N LYS A 747 -17.90 6.35 10.89
CA LYS A 747 -18.72 5.21 11.34
C LYS A 747 -20.18 5.41 10.98
N LEU A 748 -20.66 6.64 11.01
CA LEU A 748 -22.03 6.96 10.61
C LEU A 748 -22.24 6.84 9.10
N ALA A 749 -21.25 7.21 8.28
CA ALA A 749 -21.26 7.00 6.83
C ALA A 749 -21.22 5.51 6.47
N GLU A 750 -20.38 4.73 7.15
CA GLU A 750 -20.35 3.26 7.02
C GLU A 750 -21.69 2.64 7.41
N LEU A 751 -22.25 3.05 8.56
CA LEU A 751 -23.55 2.57 9.04
C LEU A 751 -24.68 2.84 8.04
N ARG A 752 -24.70 4.03 7.40
CA ARG A 752 -25.68 4.35 6.34
C ARG A 752 -25.56 3.41 5.13
N LYS A 753 -24.35 3.03 4.73
CA LYS A 753 -24.14 2.05 3.64
C LYS A 753 -24.68 0.68 4.05
N LEU A 754 -24.43 0.25 5.28
CA LEU A 754 -24.99 -1.00 5.82
C LEU A 754 -26.53 -0.97 5.91
N GLU A 755 -27.13 0.17 6.30
CA GLU A 755 -28.58 0.40 6.29
C GLU A 755 -29.16 0.19 4.87
N GLN A 756 -28.53 0.78 3.85
CA GLN A 756 -28.95 0.62 2.46
C GLN A 756 -28.90 -0.84 2.00
N VAL A 757 -27.81 -1.55 2.27
CA VAL A 757 -27.69 -2.97 1.89
C VAL A 757 -28.76 -3.81 2.59
N ALA A 758 -28.99 -3.58 3.89
CA ALA A 758 -30.00 -4.30 4.66
C ALA A 758 -31.43 -4.05 4.10
N GLU A 759 -31.76 -2.81 3.77
CA GLU A 759 -33.06 -2.44 3.20
C GLU A 759 -33.31 -3.11 1.86
N HIS A 760 -32.36 -2.97 0.92
CA HIS A 760 -32.49 -3.55 -0.43
C HIS A 760 -32.57 -5.08 -0.37
N ASN A 761 -31.74 -5.73 0.45
CA ASN A 761 -31.78 -7.18 0.62
C ASN A 761 -33.07 -7.66 1.31
N SER A 762 -33.62 -6.89 2.24
CA SER A 762 -34.93 -7.21 2.84
C SER A 762 -36.05 -7.15 1.81
N ILE A 763 -36.02 -6.14 0.93
CA ILE A 763 -36.99 -6.01 -0.18
C ILE A 763 -36.80 -7.15 -1.18
N ALA A 764 -35.57 -7.41 -1.62
CA ALA A 764 -35.25 -8.49 -2.55
C ALA A 764 -35.73 -9.86 -2.01
N LEU A 765 -35.47 -10.16 -0.74
CA LEU A 765 -35.95 -11.38 -0.10
C LEU A 765 -37.48 -11.48 -0.16
N ASN A 766 -38.21 -10.41 0.16
CA ASN A 766 -39.68 -10.40 0.07
C ASN A 766 -40.17 -10.60 -1.37
N VAL A 767 -39.50 -10.02 -2.37
CA VAL A 767 -39.85 -10.18 -3.79
C VAL A 767 -39.63 -11.63 -4.23
N ILE A 768 -38.45 -12.19 -3.95
CA ILE A 768 -38.12 -13.59 -4.28
C ILE A 768 -39.15 -14.54 -3.68
N CYS A 769 -39.55 -14.32 -2.42
CA CYS A 769 -40.54 -15.18 -1.78
C CYS A 769 -41.97 -14.98 -2.30
N ARG A 770 -42.36 -13.75 -2.70
CA ARG A 770 -43.72 -13.44 -3.18
C ARG A 770 -43.97 -13.93 -4.60
N VAL A 771 -42.97 -13.87 -5.47
CA VAL A 771 -43.12 -14.29 -6.88
C VAL A 771 -43.08 -15.81 -7.02
N GLY A 772 -42.66 -16.54 -5.98
CA GLY A 772 -42.69 -18.00 -5.92
C GLY A 772 -41.47 -18.66 -6.55
N THR A 773 -41.20 -19.89 -6.12
CA THR A 773 -40.01 -20.71 -6.47
C THR A 773 -39.92 -21.16 -7.93
N LEU A 774 -40.84 -20.73 -8.79
CA LEU A 774 -41.11 -21.39 -10.08
C LEU A 774 -41.23 -20.43 -11.28
N ASP A 775 -40.92 -19.14 -11.15
CA ASP A 775 -40.88 -18.25 -12.32
C ASP A 775 -39.46 -18.22 -12.94
N PRO A 776 -39.21 -18.93 -14.06
CA PRO A 776 -37.89 -18.97 -14.70
C PRO A 776 -37.46 -17.63 -15.31
N SER A 777 -38.34 -16.62 -15.34
CA SER A 777 -38.00 -15.26 -15.78
C SER A 777 -37.24 -14.44 -14.73
N LEU A 778 -37.17 -14.90 -13.48
CA LEU A 778 -36.49 -14.19 -12.40
C LEU A 778 -34.99 -14.48 -12.39
N LYS A 779 -34.19 -13.47 -12.75
CA LYS A 779 -32.73 -13.50 -12.59
C LYS A 779 -32.33 -12.75 -11.32
N VAL A 780 -31.68 -13.45 -10.40
CA VAL A 780 -31.09 -12.87 -9.18
C VAL A 780 -29.59 -12.73 -9.39
N SER A 781 -29.08 -11.52 -9.18
CA SER A 781 -27.65 -11.18 -9.25
C SER A 781 -27.23 -10.45 -7.98
N PHE A 782 -25.94 -10.48 -7.66
CA PHE A 782 -25.38 -9.84 -6.48
C PHE A 782 -24.41 -8.76 -6.92
N GLU A 783 -24.72 -7.51 -6.61
CA GLU A 783 -23.95 -6.32 -7.01
C GLU A 783 -23.44 -5.57 -5.76
N PHE A 784 -22.27 -4.90 -5.85
CA PHE A 784 -21.63 -4.20 -4.73
C PHE A 784 -21.84 -2.67 -4.77
N ASN A 785 -23.02 -2.23 -5.21
CA ASN A 785 -23.31 -0.81 -5.51
C ASN A 785 -23.31 0.09 -4.26
N HIS A 786 -23.81 -0.43 -3.13
CA HIS A 786 -23.96 0.35 -1.90
C HIS A 786 -22.76 0.21 -0.96
N HIS A 787 -22.02 -0.91 -1.07
CA HIS A 787 -21.03 -1.28 -0.09
C HIS A 787 -19.98 -2.25 -0.68
N PRO A 788 -18.68 -2.06 -0.39
CA PRO A 788 -17.60 -2.76 -1.10
C PRO A 788 -17.52 -4.28 -0.85
N TYR A 789 -18.04 -4.79 0.28
CA TYR A 789 -17.95 -6.21 0.63
C TYR A 789 -19.27 -6.87 1.04
N PHE A 790 -20.38 -6.13 1.07
CA PHE A 790 -21.70 -6.71 1.35
C PHE A 790 -22.56 -6.53 0.10
N ALA A 791 -22.85 -7.64 -0.55
CA ALA A 791 -23.58 -7.64 -1.79
C ALA A 791 -25.05 -7.23 -1.59
N THR A 792 -25.59 -6.57 -2.60
CA THR A 792 -27.00 -6.24 -2.74
C THR A 792 -27.62 -7.16 -3.78
N ALA A 793 -28.67 -7.89 -3.40
CA ALA A 793 -29.41 -8.77 -4.29
C ALA A 793 -30.28 -7.93 -5.22
N VAL A 794 -29.99 -8.00 -6.52
CA VAL A 794 -30.74 -7.35 -7.58
C VAL A 794 -31.58 -8.41 -8.29
N VAL A 795 -32.89 -8.19 -8.27
CA VAL A 795 -33.90 -9.12 -8.80
C VAL A 795 -34.48 -8.50 -10.07
N LYS A 796 -34.16 -9.06 -11.24
CA LYS A 796 -34.67 -8.61 -12.54
C LYS A 796 -35.62 -9.64 -13.12
N ARG A 797 -36.74 -9.19 -13.70
CA ARG A 797 -37.56 -10.02 -14.58
C ARG A 797 -36.97 -9.92 -15.99
N SER A 798 -36.68 -11.06 -16.61
CA SER A 798 -36.14 -11.18 -17.96
C SER A 798 -37.14 -10.77 -19.02
#